data_AF-A0A933TGC2-F1
#
_entry.id   AF-A0A933TGC2-F1
#
_cell.length_a   1.000
_cell.length_b   1.000
_cell.length_c   1.000
_cell.angle_alpha   90.00
_cell.angle_beta   90.00
_cell.angle_gamma   90.00
#
_symmetry.space_group_name_H-M   'P 1'
#
loop_
_entity.id
_entity.type
_entity.pdbx_description
1 polymer ?
#
loop_
_entity_poly.entity_id
_entity_poly.type
_entity_poly.pdbx_seq_one_letter_code
_entity_poly.pdbx_strand_id
1 'polypeptide(L)'
;MTRTFAVPILSIVLAGVPALAGEPAPAAAETAKPASPWPGQWLAEVFGAEGTDALRSRGIVILQGRPGAYRLQKVAWKPLESLVRSTKNVQQFFESFQRLKAGQGLAPAGPLPFLALGDLPPEGLMTAPLHALLEAMAAYHSAWTALLPPADESPAAAARPAPAGPDLFETSWGKAFAGRTRADVVSDPAASADDFFFSSLAGVRADRQAADRFAAHMKGRTQTDVAARLAEDARAGTLSPGLRADLTRYLEDQRRLHALARIRRQVAELEKKTSLAKDLRALETVAAVLRGRPGLLAELEGVVQAAPPAAAAPELASAGLHLAKPIRLGQNELGDSVVLSGAYWVDGLPEKQSVEIEETTYRETPAGLRDVETRTVKRGNGGPYTFARRLVLNDSTPFTFHSVVSAPTGNPVADAAAVPVAKDFELALLKLAAADAQALACAFPEAAAAYAKLEESLAEAAREKPQYRELLAAAVKRREAAGRDAAVLSRLETAAQASRDDAAPEACRYDLKRTEAALSLARALPPGCDRVLADLRRQRAFIARRLTDQQAFHAAVRQAAAHRRSCRFGPAAEELARGLAVLEADPEARCGASVEAAERASSELRSVRADELWAAAFAADLAAAQAETSAGPRLAKLSAIIARIGSMDDPSCFSAPLAQAEKLAKAAGEDLVMPDAMAGALGTDEGSSAVVSDVAAQRRKLMAQAEVLQTKQEAEQAPTSTAPQAPAKKAAAPEKAAASEAKAPPAEKKPAAAPSRKAAKPKPKKAKTPAKTEASR
;
A
#
# COMPACT_ATOMS: atom_id res chain seq x y z
N MET A 1 -9.11 35.46 -57.43
CA MET A 1 -9.30 36.29 -56.22
C MET A 1 -8.11 36.05 -55.29
N THR A 2 -7.67 37.10 -54.60
CA THR A 2 -6.26 37.33 -54.24
C THR A 2 -5.82 36.73 -52.90
N ARG A 3 -4.53 36.42 -52.80
CA ARG A 3 -3.83 35.90 -51.61
C ARG A 3 -3.14 37.03 -50.82
N THR A 4 -2.74 36.67 -49.59
CA THR A 4 -1.60 37.20 -48.79
C THR A 4 -1.64 38.62 -48.23
N PHE A 5 -1.36 38.76 -46.92
CA PHE A 5 -0.26 39.50 -46.26
C PHE A 5 -0.38 39.24 -44.72
N ALA A 6 0.65 38.68 -44.03
CA ALA A 6 1.73 39.35 -43.25
C ALA A 6 1.29 39.86 -41.84
N VAL A 7 1.78 39.34 -40.69
CA VAL A 7 3.12 39.50 -40.02
C VAL A 7 3.23 40.86 -39.26
N PRO A 8 3.84 41.00 -38.04
CA PRO A 8 4.07 40.07 -36.91
C PRO A 8 4.00 40.73 -35.48
N ILE A 9 4.46 40.01 -34.44
CA ILE A 9 5.21 40.43 -33.21
C ILE A 9 4.90 41.80 -32.53
N LEU A 10 4.67 41.76 -31.21
CA LEU A 10 5.28 42.72 -30.27
C LEU A 10 5.70 42.02 -28.97
N SER A 11 6.87 42.37 -28.42
CA SER A 11 7.36 41.89 -27.12
C SER A 11 7.82 43.05 -26.24
N ILE A 12 7.50 42.90 -24.95
CA ILE A 12 8.05 43.49 -23.71
C ILE A 12 9.43 44.17 -23.83
N VAL A 13 9.61 45.33 -23.17
CA VAL A 13 10.64 45.57 -22.11
C VAL A 13 10.40 46.91 -21.37
N LEU A 14 10.78 46.94 -20.09
CA LEU A 14 10.68 48.06 -19.13
C LEU A 14 11.69 49.19 -19.42
N ALA A 15 11.37 50.43 -18.99
CA ALA A 15 12.13 51.18 -17.96
C ALA A 15 11.59 52.61 -17.80
N GLY A 16 11.64 53.17 -16.57
CA GLY A 16 11.41 54.61 -16.34
C GLY A 16 10.78 54.96 -14.99
N VAL A 17 11.62 55.21 -13.97
CA VAL A 17 11.23 55.97 -12.76
C VAL A 17 11.75 57.39 -12.90
N PRO A 18 10.97 58.42 -12.52
CA PRO A 18 11.54 59.40 -11.60
C PRO A 18 10.59 59.88 -10.49
N ALA A 19 11.18 60.02 -9.29
CA ALA A 19 11.04 61.07 -8.27
C ALA A 19 9.68 61.70 -7.86
N LEU A 20 9.60 62.02 -6.55
CA LEU A 20 8.49 62.70 -5.87
C LEU A 20 8.28 64.15 -6.35
N ALA A 21 7.01 64.58 -6.41
CA ALA A 21 6.59 65.95 -6.05
C ALA A 21 5.08 66.03 -5.73
N GLY A 22 4.72 66.59 -4.58
CA GLY A 22 3.43 67.26 -4.33
C GLY A 22 2.16 66.42 -4.11
N GLU A 23 1.62 66.47 -2.89
CA GLU A 23 0.23 66.09 -2.57
C GLU A 23 -0.80 67.03 -3.26
N PRO A 24 -2.10 66.66 -3.34
CA PRO A 24 -2.95 66.77 -2.16
C PRO A 24 -3.40 65.41 -1.60
N ALA A 25 -3.47 65.31 -0.27
CA ALA A 25 -4.05 64.17 0.42
C ALA A 25 -5.50 63.95 -0.04
N PRO A 26 -5.98 62.69 -0.17
CA PRO A 26 -7.40 62.43 -0.32
C PRO A 26 -8.13 63.00 0.90
N ALA A 27 -9.14 63.83 0.64
CA ALA A 27 -9.82 64.60 1.66
C ALA A 27 -10.35 63.71 2.79
N ALA A 28 -10.24 64.22 4.02
CA ALA A 28 -10.76 63.54 5.20
C ALA A 28 -12.29 63.34 5.10
N ALA A 29 -12.72 62.14 5.46
CA ALA A 29 -14.09 61.79 5.82
C ALA A 29 -15.21 62.27 4.87
N GLU A 30 -15.50 61.45 3.84
CA GLU A 30 -16.93 61.20 3.57
C GLU A 30 -17.56 60.74 4.89
N THR A 31 -18.62 61.44 5.30
CA THR A 31 -19.22 61.30 6.63
C THR A 31 -19.68 59.86 6.87
N ALA A 32 -18.90 59.13 7.67
CA ALA A 32 -19.34 57.87 8.24
C ALA A 32 -20.64 58.15 9.02
N LYS A 33 -21.74 57.52 8.59
CA LYS A 33 -22.96 57.45 9.42
C LYS A 33 -22.54 57.02 10.83
N PRO A 34 -23.06 57.65 11.90
CA PRO A 34 -22.84 57.13 13.24
C PRO A 34 -23.32 55.67 13.25
N ALA A 35 -22.40 54.76 13.58
CA ALA A 35 -22.70 53.33 13.57
C ALA A 35 -23.89 53.06 14.50
N SER A 36 -24.80 52.18 14.09
CA SER A 36 -26.05 51.98 14.84
C SER A 36 -25.78 51.65 16.33
N PRO A 37 -26.46 52.30 17.29
CA PRO A 37 -26.32 51.97 18.72
C PRO A 37 -26.94 50.61 19.08
N TRP A 38 -27.58 49.94 18.12
CA TRP A 38 -28.22 48.64 18.31
C TRP A 38 -27.28 47.52 17.82
N PRO A 39 -26.79 46.61 18.70
CA PRO A 39 -25.71 45.67 18.35
C PRO A 39 -25.98 44.77 17.14
N GLY A 40 -27.23 44.34 16.95
CA GLY A 40 -27.60 43.47 15.83
C GLY A 40 -27.59 44.21 14.48
N GLN A 41 -28.01 45.48 14.48
CA GLN A 41 -27.96 46.33 13.30
C GLN A 41 -26.54 46.82 13.02
N TRP A 42 -25.76 47.12 14.06
CA TRP A 42 -24.32 47.42 13.96
C TRP A 42 -23.55 46.27 13.30
N LEU A 43 -23.78 45.02 13.73
CA LEU A 43 -23.17 43.84 13.10
C LEU A 43 -23.50 43.76 11.60
N ALA A 44 -24.77 44.00 11.24
CA ALA A 44 -25.23 43.97 9.85
C ALA A 44 -24.60 45.08 8.99
N GLU A 45 -24.36 46.27 9.55
CA GLU A 45 -23.67 47.38 8.90
C GLU A 45 -22.17 47.11 8.72
N VAL A 46 -21.52 46.50 9.72
CA VAL A 46 -20.09 46.24 9.75
C VAL A 46 -19.66 45.05 8.87
N PHE A 47 -20.37 43.93 8.97
CA PHE A 47 -20.03 42.71 8.22
C PHE A 47 -20.76 42.59 6.88
N GLY A 48 -21.71 43.49 6.61
CA GLY A 48 -22.62 43.39 5.48
C GLY A 48 -23.53 42.16 5.53
N ALA A 49 -24.39 42.00 4.53
CA ALA A 49 -25.34 40.88 4.48
C ALA A 49 -24.62 39.51 4.45
N GLU A 50 -23.55 39.37 3.66
CA GLU A 50 -22.83 38.09 3.50
C GLU A 50 -22.05 37.68 4.74
N GLY A 51 -21.30 38.60 5.36
CA GLY A 51 -20.56 38.31 6.60
C GLY A 51 -21.50 38.06 7.77
N THR A 52 -22.64 38.77 7.82
CA THR A 52 -23.66 38.56 8.87
C THR A 52 -24.37 37.22 8.72
N ASP A 53 -24.75 36.82 7.50
CA ASP A 53 -25.32 35.49 7.26
C ASP A 53 -24.29 34.38 7.53
N ALA A 54 -23.01 34.59 7.23
CA ALA A 54 -21.93 33.69 7.61
C ALA A 54 -21.82 33.54 9.14
N LEU A 55 -21.74 34.63 9.89
CA LEU A 55 -21.68 34.60 11.37
C LEU A 55 -22.91 33.91 11.97
N ARG A 56 -24.12 34.14 11.42
CA ARG A 56 -25.37 33.50 11.87
C ARG A 56 -25.40 32.01 11.53
N SER A 57 -25.17 31.65 10.26
CA SER A 57 -25.25 30.26 9.78
C SER A 57 -24.16 29.34 10.32
N ARG A 58 -23.03 29.89 10.81
CA ARG A 58 -21.97 29.15 11.51
C ARG A 58 -22.07 29.21 13.04
N GLY A 59 -23.16 29.74 13.58
CA GLY A 59 -23.41 29.76 15.02
C GLY A 59 -22.41 30.61 15.81
N ILE A 60 -21.92 31.71 15.22
CA ILE A 60 -21.08 32.69 15.93
C ILE A 60 -21.97 33.75 16.59
N VAL A 61 -23.12 34.07 16.00
CA VAL A 61 -24.12 35.00 16.55
C VAL A 61 -25.54 34.47 16.39
N ILE A 62 -26.43 34.85 17.29
CA ILE A 62 -27.89 34.74 17.10
C ILE A 62 -28.45 36.14 16.89
N LEU A 63 -28.98 36.34 15.68
CA LEU A 63 -29.66 37.56 15.26
C LEU A 63 -31.13 37.23 14.99
N GLN A 64 -32.00 38.03 15.59
CA GLN A 64 -33.45 37.99 15.44
C GLN A 64 -33.95 39.25 14.73
N GLY A 65 -35.12 39.17 14.10
CA GLY A 65 -35.70 40.24 13.29
C GLY A 65 -35.17 40.29 11.85
N ARG A 66 -35.30 41.47 11.23
CA ARG A 66 -35.10 41.69 9.78
C ARG A 66 -34.06 42.78 9.51
N PRO A 67 -33.47 42.86 8.29
CA PRO A 67 -32.55 43.93 7.92
C PRO A 67 -33.11 45.33 8.25
N GLY A 68 -32.29 46.18 8.87
CA GLY A 68 -32.68 47.50 9.38
C GLY A 68 -33.28 47.49 10.80
N ALA A 69 -33.60 46.32 11.35
CA ALA A 69 -34.18 46.13 12.69
C ALA A 69 -33.66 44.84 13.35
N TYR A 70 -32.37 44.53 13.16
CA TYR A 70 -31.76 43.32 13.73
C TYR A 70 -31.46 43.47 15.23
N ARG A 71 -31.84 42.43 15.98
CA ARG A 71 -31.56 42.30 17.42
C ARG A 71 -30.57 41.17 17.66
N LEU A 72 -29.51 41.46 18.43
CA LEU A 72 -28.51 40.48 18.83
C LEU A 72 -28.93 39.84 20.16
N GLN A 73 -29.06 38.52 20.19
CA GLN A 73 -29.43 37.76 21.40
C GLN A 73 -28.24 37.06 22.06
N LYS A 74 -27.27 36.60 21.26
CA LYS A 74 -26.10 35.86 21.75
C LYS A 74 -24.93 36.05 20.80
N VAL A 75 -23.72 36.16 21.36
CA VAL A 75 -22.43 36.07 20.66
C VAL A 75 -21.63 34.92 21.27
N ALA A 76 -21.01 34.09 20.43
CA ALA A 76 -20.01 33.13 20.85
C ALA A 76 -18.62 33.79 20.79
N TRP A 77 -18.26 34.49 21.87
CA TRP A 77 -17.02 35.28 21.97
C TRP A 77 -15.76 34.46 21.71
N LYS A 78 -15.59 33.30 22.37
CA LYS A 78 -14.39 32.46 22.23
C LYS A 78 -14.07 32.02 20.78
N PRO A 79 -15.02 31.48 19.98
CA PRO A 79 -14.78 31.25 18.55
C PRO A 79 -14.42 32.51 17.77
N LEU A 80 -15.07 33.64 18.06
CA LEU A 80 -14.86 34.91 17.36
C LEU A 80 -13.46 35.49 17.67
N GLU A 81 -13.03 35.52 18.93
CA GLU A 81 -11.67 35.85 19.36
C GLU A 81 -10.61 34.94 18.71
N SER A 82 -10.91 33.65 18.59
CA SER A 82 -9.99 32.67 18.01
C SER A 82 -9.84 32.86 16.50
N LEU A 83 -10.92 33.27 15.81
CA LEU A 83 -10.85 33.71 14.42
C LEU A 83 -10.06 35.02 14.27
N VAL A 84 -10.28 36.02 15.14
CA VAL A 84 -9.52 37.29 15.12
C VAL A 84 -8.02 37.04 15.22
N ARG A 85 -7.59 36.24 16.22
CA ARG A 85 -6.19 35.80 16.39
C ARG A 85 -5.64 35.06 15.16
N SER A 86 -6.52 34.39 14.41
CA SER A 86 -6.17 33.59 13.23
C SER A 86 -6.30 34.32 11.89
N THR A 87 -6.73 35.58 11.84
CA THR A 87 -6.96 36.33 10.57
C THR A 87 -5.75 36.32 9.62
N LYS A 88 -4.53 36.45 10.16
CA LYS A 88 -3.28 36.35 9.39
C LYS A 88 -3.07 34.94 8.81
N ASN A 89 -3.39 33.90 9.57
CA ASN A 89 -3.31 32.51 9.14
C ASN A 89 -4.35 32.22 8.04
N VAL A 90 -5.57 32.77 8.17
CA VAL A 90 -6.60 32.69 7.12
C VAL A 90 -6.12 33.33 5.81
N GLN A 91 -5.52 34.53 5.87
CA GLN A 91 -4.92 35.14 4.67
C GLN A 91 -3.85 34.24 4.03
N GLN A 92 -2.92 33.70 4.82
CA GLN A 92 -1.86 32.82 4.32
C GLN A 92 -2.40 31.50 3.74
N PHE A 93 -3.51 31.00 4.28
CA PHE A 93 -4.24 29.86 3.71
C PHE A 93 -4.80 30.19 2.32
N PHE A 94 -5.49 31.33 2.14
CA PHE A 94 -5.98 31.76 0.82
C PHE A 94 -4.84 31.98 -0.18
N GLU A 95 -3.76 32.67 0.21
CA GLU A 95 -2.58 32.87 -0.65
C GLU A 95 -1.95 31.53 -1.08
N SER A 96 -1.85 30.58 -0.15
CA SER A 96 -1.31 29.25 -0.40
C SER A 96 -2.24 28.40 -1.27
N PHE A 97 -3.55 28.51 -1.08
CA PHE A 97 -4.54 27.85 -1.91
C PHE A 97 -4.44 28.32 -3.37
N GLN A 98 -4.33 29.63 -3.61
CA GLN A 98 -4.13 30.17 -4.96
C GLN A 98 -2.79 29.72 -5.58
N ARG A 99 -1.70 29.61 -4.81
CA ARG A 99 -0.43 29.03 -5.28
C ARG A 99 -0.59 27.57 -5.71
N LEU A 100 -1.28 26.75 -4.91
CA LEU A 100 -1.54 25.34 -5.25
C LEU A 100 -2.36 25.23 -6.54
N LYS A 101 -3.40 26.07 -6.71
CA LYS A 101 -4.18 26.16 -7.96
C LYS A 101 -3.35 26.56 -9.17
N ALA A 102 -2.41 27.49 -8.99
CA ALA A 102 -1.43 27.87 -10.01
C ALA A 102 -0.35 26.80 -10.27
N GLY A 103 -0.43 25.62 -9.64
CA GLY A 103 0.55 24.53 -9.78
C GLY A 103 1.89 24.80 -9.10
N GLN A 104 1.98 25.84 -8.27
CA GLN A 104 3.20 26.27 -7.59
C GLN A 104 3.44 25.48 -6.30
N GLY A 105 4.67 25.55 -5.79
CA GLY A 105 5.01 25.02 -4.47
C GLY A 105 4.51 25.89 -3.33
N LEU A 106 4.27 25.30 -2.17
CA LEU A 106 3.99 26.03 -0.93
C LEU A 106 5.31 26.28 -0.20
N ALA A 107 5.86 27.49 -0.33
CA ALA A 107 7.05 27.96 0.39
C ALA A 107 6.68 28.49 1.79
N PRO A 108 7.59 28.45 2.79
CA PRO A 108 8.98 28.01 2.77
C PRO A 108 9.21 26.63 3.42
N ALA A 109 10.46 26.17 3.50
CA ALA A 109 10.84 24.99 4.29
C ALA A 109 10.60 25.25 5.79
N GLY A 110 9.57 24.63 6.37
CA GLY A 110 9.16 24.79 7.76
C GLY A 110 7.68 24.48 7.95
N PRO A 111 7.17 24.48 9.20
CA PRO A 111 5.74 24.31 9.45
C PRO A 111 4.94 25.47 8.84
N LEU A 112 3.93 25.15 8.05
CA LEU A 112 3.01 26.14 7.47
C LEU A 112 2.19 26.79 8.60
N PRO A 113 2.28 28.13 8.82
CA PRO A 113 1.64 28.76 9.99
C PRO A 113 0.11 28.64 9.97
N PHE A 114 -0.49 28.53 8.79
CA PHE A 114 -1.92 28.36 8.62
C PHE A 114 -2.46 26.97 8.99
N LEU A 115 -1.60 26.00 9.33
CA LEU A 115 -2.07 24.70 9.85
C LEU A 115 -2.71 24.82 11.23
N ALA A 116 -2.39 25.87 12.00
CA ALA A 116 -3.10 26.21 13.24
C ALA A 116 -4.59 26.57 13.03
N LEU A 117 -5.04 26.76 11.78
CA LEU A 117 -6.48 26.83 11.49
C LEU A 117 -7.19 25.48 11.74
N GLY A 118 -6.45 24.37 11.83
CA GLY A 118 -6.97 23.06 12.20
C GLY A 118 -7.40 22.96 13.68
N ASP A 119 -6.95 23.89 14.53
CA ASP A 119 -7.38 24.00 15.93
C ASP A 119 -8.72 24.72 16.08
N LEU A 120 -9.22 25.38 15.01
CA LEU A 120 -10.56 25.94 14.97
C LEU A 120 -11.59 24.82 14.77
N PRO A 121 -12.80 24.92 15.36
CA PRO A 121 -13.77 23.82 15.33
C PRO A 121 -14.41 23.65 13.93
N PRO A 122 -14.56 22.40 13.44
CA PRO A 122 -14.94 22.08 12.05
C PRO A 122 -16.39 22.41 11.67
N GLU A 123 -17.20 22.87 12.62
CA GLU A 123 -18.57 23.34 12.40
C GLU A 123 -18.75 24.83 12.77
N GLY A 124 -17.63 25.54 12.97
CA GLY A 124 -17.57 27.01 13.02
C GLY A 124 -17.38 27.62 11.62
N LEU A 125 -16.58 28.69 11.54
CA LEU A 125 -16.21 29.32 10.26
C LEU A 125 -15.12 28.56 9.48
N MET A 126 -14.30 27.74 10.17
CA MET A 126 -13.56 26.65 9.53
C MET A 126 -14.51 25.45 9.45
N THR A 127 -14.99 25.14 8.27
CA THR A 127 -15.97 24.06 8.05
C THR A 127 -15.27 22.74 7.73
N ALA A 128 -15.93 21.59 7.89
CA ALA A 128 -15.35 20.29 7.50
C ALA A 128 -14.79 20.26 6.04
N PRO A 129 -15.43 20.87 5.01
CA PRO A 129 -14.81 21.08 3.70
C PRO A 129 -13.51 21.90 3.72
N LEU A 130 -13.42 22.95 4.55
CA LEU A 130 -12.22 23.76 4.73
C LEU A 130 -11.11 23.01 5.48
N HIS A 131 -11.46 22.17 6.47
CA HIS A 131 -10.50 21.25 7.10
C HIS A 131 -9.96 20.22 6.11
N ALA A 132 -10.82 19.60 5.29
CA ALA A 132 -10.38 18.67 4.24
C ALA A 132 -9.47 19.34 3.19
N LEU A 133 -9.70 20.63 2.88
CA LEU A 133 -8.79 21.43 2.05
C LEU A 133 -7.47 21.74 2.77
N LEU A 134 -7.52 22.09 4.06
CA LEU A 134 -6.33 22.33 4.89
C LEU A 134 -5.44 21.09 4.99
N GLU A 135 -6.03 19.91 5.24
CA GLU A 135 -5.35 18.61 5.24
C GLU A 135 -4.74 18.27 3.88
N ALA A 136 -5.47 18.51 2.79
CA ALA A 136 -4.94 18.33 1.43
C ALA A 136 -3.75 19.26 1.17
N MET A 137 -3.80 20.51 1.62
CA MET A 137 -2.68 21.46 1.53
C MET A 137 -1.50 21.07 2.41
N ALA A 138 -1.74 20.52 3.61
CA ALA A 138 -0.71 19.98 4.50
C ALA A 138 0.01 18.79 3.86
N ALA A 139 -0.75 17.84 3.30
CA ALA A 139 -0.23 16.68 2.58
C ALA A 139 0.55 17.11 1.31
N TYR A 140 0.04 18.11 0.58
CA TYR A 140 0.73 18.69 -0.57
C TYR A 140 2.07 19.30 -0.17
N HIS A 141 2.11 20.10 0.90
CA HIS A 141 3.34 20.69 1.40
C HIS A 141 4.34 19.63 1.89
N SER A 142 3.89 18.62 2.62
CA SER A 142 4.75 17.51 3.06
C SER A 142 5.39 16.77 1.88
N ALA A 143 4.57 16.36 0.89
CA ALA A 143 5.07 15.69 -0.32
C ALA A 143 5.96 16.57 -1.19
N TRP A 144 5.70 17.88 -1.24
CA TRP A 144 6.52 18.87 -1.96
C TRP A 144 7.85 19.11 -1.28
N THR A 145 7.86 19.34 0.04
CA THR A 145 9.07 19.55 0.83
C THR A 145 9.98 18.32 0.80
N ALA A 146 9.41 17.10 0.81
CA ALA A 146 10.16 15.87 0.62
C ALA A 146 10.74 15.67 -0.80
N LEU A 147 10.36 16.49 -1.78
CA LEU A 147 11.00 16.53 -3.12
C LEU A 147 12.09 17.60 -3.22
N LEU A 148 12.16 18.56 -2.29
CA LEU A 148 13.28 19.50 -2.24
C LEU A 148 14.55 18.77 -1.78
N PRO A 149 15.75 19.15 -2.27
CA PRO A 149 17.00 18.65 -1.71
C PRO A 149 17.16 19.13 -0.25
N PRO A 150 17.97 18.45 0.57
CA PRO A 150 18.28 18.90 1.92
C PRO A 150 18.91 20.30 1.89
N ALA A 151 18.64 21.12 2.92
CA ALA A 151 18.98 22.54 2.94
C ALA A 151 20.49 22.85 2.92
N ASP A 152 21.34 21.84 3.12
CA ASP A 152 22.80 21.94 3.10
C ASP A 152 23.39 21.90 1.67
N GLU A 153 22.59 21.56 0.65
CA GLU A 153 22.98 21.70 -0.75
C GLU A 153 22.73 23.13 -1.26
N SER A 154 23.68 23.65 -2.07
CA SER A 154 23.79 25.05 -2.52
C SER A 154 22.44 25.77 -2.79
N PRO A 155 22.29 27.08 -2.44
CA PRO A 155 21.06 27.85 -2.65
C PRO A 155 20.48 27.81 -4.08
N ALA A 156 21.32 27.58 -5.10
CA ALA A 156 20.90 27.41 -6.48
C ALA A 156 20.25 26.05 -6.78
N ALA A 157 20.61 25.00 -6.04
CA ALA A 157 19.99 23.67 -6.09
C ALA A 157 18.70 23.61 -5.26
N ALA A 158 18.65 24.29 -4.12
CA ALA A 158 17.47 24.37 -3.25
C ALA A 158 16.23 25.03 -3.89
N ALA A 159 16.40 25.77 -4.99
CA ALA A 159 15.38 26.63 -5.57
C ALA A 159 14.33 25.91 -6.45
N ARG A 160 14.53 24.66 -6.87
CA ARG A 160 13.59 23.92 -7.73
C ARG A 160 13.56 22.42 -7.38
N PRO A 161 12.38 21.78 -7.28
CA PRO A 161 12.31 20.32 -7.25
C PRO A 161 12.86 19.75 -8.57
N ALA A 162 13.13 18.44 -8.58
CA ALA A 162 13.47 17.70 -9.80
C ALA A 162 12.48 18.06 -10.95
N PRO A 163 12.95 18.16 -12.21
CA PRO A 163 12.11 18.59 -13.32
C PRO A 163 10.84 17.75 -13.38
N ALA A 164 9.68 18.43 -13.44
CA ALA A 164 8.37 17.80 -13.44
C ALA A 164 8.10 17.07 -14.76
N GLY A 165 8.79 15.95 -14.96
CA GLY A 165 8.43 14.97 -15.96
C GLY A 165 7.03 14.41 -15.67
N PRO A 166 6.28 13.99 -16.70
CA PRO A 166 4.98 13.37 -16.50
C PRO A 166 5.12 12.11 -15.63
N ASP A 167 4.29 12.07 -14.58
CA ASP A 167 4.21 11.03 -13.55
C ASP A 167 4.40 9.62 -14.13
N LEU A 168 5.43 8.92 -13.64
CA LEU A 168 5.71 7.53 -14.00
C LEU A 168 4.45 6.67 -13.93
N PHE A 169 3.67 6.80 -12.85
CA PHE A 169 2.48 5.99 -12.60
C PHE A 169 1.26 6.38 -13.44
N GLU A 170 1.34 7.44 -14.25
CA GLU A 170 0.35 7.76 -15.28
C GLU A 170 0.67 7.13 -16.65
N THR A 171 1.91 6.69 -16.89
CA THR A 171 2.32 6.01 -18.13
C THR A 171 1.75 4.59 -18.24
N SER A 172 1.70 4.03 -19.46
CA SER A 172 1.25 2.64 -19.68
C SER A 172 2.13 1.62 -18.95
N TRP A 173 3.45 1.75 -19.05
CA TRP A 173 4.41 0.87 -18.39
C TRP A 173 4.44 1.07 -16.86
N GLY A 174 4.41 2.31 -16.37
CA GLY A 174 4.35 2.61 -14.94
C GLY A 174 3.05 2.18 -14.28
N LYS A 175 1.91 2.23 -14.98
CA LYS A 175 0.64 1.59 -14.54
C LYS A 175 0.78 0.08 -14.44
N ALA A 176 1.44 -0.57 -15.41
CA ALA A 176 1.70 -2.01 -15.36
C ALA A 176 2.71 -2.40 -14.26
N PHE A 177 3.62 -1.49 -13.87
CA PHE A 177 4.49 -1.64 -12.71
C PHE A 177 3.69 -1.50 -11.39
N ALA A 178 3.00 -0.38 -11.15
CA ALA A 178 2.16 -0.18 -9.95
C ALA A 178 1.09 -1.27 -9.78
N GLY A 179 0.43 -1.70 -10.86
CA GLY A 179 -0.55 -2.78 -10.79
C GLY A 179 0.00 -4.12 -10.28
N ARG A 180 1.33 -4.34 -10.36
CA ARG A 180 2.02 -5.54 -9.86
C ARG A 180 2.65 -5.33 -8.49
N THR A 181 3.34 -4.20 -8.26
CA THR A 181 4.16 -3.95 -7.06
C THR A 181 3.47 -3.06 -6.01
N ARG A 182 2.43 -2.31 -6.40
CA ARG A 182 1.79 -1.25 -5.60
C ARG A 182 2.75 -0.12 -5.17
N ALA A 183 3.83 0.10 -5.94
CA ALA A 183 4.84 1.14 -5.68
C ALA A 183 4.29 2.58 -5.57
N ASP A 184 3.08 2.82 -6.08
CA ASP A 184 2.31 4.07 -5.97
C ASP A 184 1.68 4.31 -4.59
N VAL A 185 1.43 3.26 -3.80
CA VAL A 185 0.73 3.31 -2.51
C VAL A 185 1.51 2.75 -1.31
N VAL A 186 2.52 1.90 -1.51
CA VAL A 186 3.35 1.40 -0.40
C VAL A 186 4.15 2.54 0.25
N SER A 187 4.52 2.36 1.53
CA SER A 187 5.29 3.33 2.30
C SER A 187 6.73 3.46 1.79
N ASP A 188 7.34 2.33 1.43
CA ASP A 188 8.71 2.21 0.94
C ASP A 188 8.72 1.49 -0.43
N PRO A 189 9.01 2.21 -1.53
CA PRO A 189 9.14 1.62 -2.86
C PRO A 189 10.55 1.04 -3.15
N ALA A 190 11.52 1.15 -2.24
CA ALA A 190 12.90 0.66 -2.44
C ALA A 190 12.95 -0.84 -2.75
N ALA A 191 12.08 -1.62 -2.09
CA ALA A 191 11.94 -3.06 -2.34
C ALA A 191 11.50 -3.41 -3.78
N SER A 192 11.04 -2.43 -4.56
CA SER A 192 10.67 -2.57 -5.97
C SER A 192 11.69 -1.97 -6.94
N ALA A 193 12.85 -1.48 -6.47
CA ALA A 193 13.90 -0.92 -7.32
C ALA A 193 14.50 -1.96 -8.27
N ASP A 194 14.73 -3.19 -7.78
CA ASP A 194 15.12 -4.33 -8.61
C ASP A 194 14.01 -4.61 -9.63
N ASP A 195 12.78 -4.94 -9.19
CA ASP A 195 11.64 -5.19 -10.09
C ASP A 195 11.46 -4.12 -11.18
N PHE A 196 11.70 -2.84 -10.86
CA PHE A 196 11.65 -1.75 -11.83
C PHE A 196 12.82 -1.76 -12.83
N PHE A 197 14.06 -1.90 -12.35
CA PHE A 197 15.25 -2.03 -13.19
C PHE A 197 15.06 -3.15 -14.22
N PHE A 198 14.76 -4.34 -13.72
CA PHE A 198 14.62 -5.49 -14.59
C PHE A 198 13.40 -5.29 -15.52
N SER A 199 12.19 -5.12 -14.97
CA SER A 199 10.95 -5.08 -15.79
C SER A 199 10.86 -3.94 -16.81
N SER A 200 11.54 -2.81 -16.59
CA SER A 200 11.29 -1.57 -17.34
C SER A 200 12.54 -0.96 -17.98
N LEU A 201 13.76 -1.22 -17.47
CA LEU A 201 14.98 -0.52 -17.91
C LEU A 201 15.99 -1.42 -18.63
N ALA A 202 16.17 -2.66 -18.19
CA ALA A 202 17.22 -3.57 -18.69
C ALA A 202 16.71 -4.87 -19.35
N GLY A 203 15.40 -5.11 -19.35
CA GLY A 203 14.81 -6.36 -19.82
C GLY A 203 14.67 -6.60 -21.32
N VAL A 204 14.20 -7.82 -21.66
CA VAL A 204 13.72 -8.19 -23.01
C VAL A 204 12.53 -7.30 -23.44
N ARG A 205 11.82 -6.72 -22.45
CA ARG A 205 10.81 -5.67 -22.66
C ARG A 205 11.22 -4.31 -22.06
N ALA A 206 12.51 -3.98 -22.07
CA ALA A 206 12.98 -2.65 -21.69
C ALA A 206 12.27 -1.56 -22.50
N ASP A 207 11.66 -0.60 -21.81
CA ASP A 207 11.06 0.55 -22.46
C ASP A 207 12.10 1.66 -22.56
N ARG A 208 12.51 1.97 -23.79
CA ARG A 208 13.48 3.04 -24.06
C ARG A 208 13.04 4.38 -23.45
N GLN A 209 11.74 4.67 -23.41
CA GLN A 209 11.22 5.88 -22.77
C GLN A 209 11.38 5.86 -21.25
N ALA A 210 11.32 4.68 -20.61
CA ALA A 210 11.56 4.55 -19.18
C ALA A 210 13.05 4.77 -18.85
N ALA A 211 13.96 4.19 -19.65
CA ALA A 211 15.41 4.42 -19.53
C ALA A 211 15.79 5.89 -19.75
N ASP A 212 15.33 6.50 -20.85
CA ASP A 212 15.60 7.90 -21.18
C ASP A 212 15.04 8.85 -20.09
N ARG A 213 13.86 8.56 -19.52
CA ARG A 213 13.27 9.35 -18.42
C ARG A 213 13.99 9.19 -17.09
N PHE A 214 14.37 7.97 -16.71
CA PHE A 214 15.15 7.73 -15.50
C PHE A 214 16.49 8.46 -15.60
N ALA A 215 17.19 8.36 -16.74
CA ALA A 215 18.43 9.07 -16.97
C ALA A 215 18.25 10.60 -16.92
N ALA A 216 17.21 11.14 -17.56
CA ALA A 216 16.89 12.57 -17.51
C ALA A 216 16.53 13.07 -16.10
N HIS A 217 15.75 12.29 -15.33
CA HIS A 217 15.42 12.62 -13.93
C HIS A 217 16.69 12.65 -13.08
N MET A 218 17.51 11.61 -13.13
CA MET A 218 18.73 11.53 -12.33
C MET A 218 19.75 12.61 -12.70
N LYS A 219 19.90 12.92 -14.00
CA LYS A 219 20.71 14.05 -14.48
C LYS A 219 20.20 15.39 -13.96
N GLY A 220 18.88 15.60 -13.93
CA GLY A 220 18.27 16.80 -13.33
C GLY A 220 18.38 16.85 -11.80
N ARG A 221 18.39 15.70 -11.13
CA ARG A 221 18.36 15.56 -9.66
C ARG A 221 19.72 15.55 -8.99
N THR A 222 20.74 14.99 -9.64
CA THR A 222 22.09 14.77 -9.08
C THR A 222 23.20 15.41 -9.90
N GLN A 223 22.86 16.09 -11.01
CA GLN A 223 23.79 16.62 -12.02
C GLN A 223 24.74 15.58 -12.64
N THR A 224 24.56 14.30 -12.31
CA THR A 224 25.39 13.19 -12.76
C THR A 224 24.67 12.45 -13.88
N ASP A 225 25.37 12.18 -14.99
CA ASP A 225 24.80 11.38 -16.07
C ASP A 225 24.87 9.89 -15.70
N VAL A 226 23.71 9.30 -15.45
CA VAL A 226 23.58 7.86 -15.15
C VAL A 226 23.50 7.00 -16.43
N ALA A 227 23.36 7.59 -17.62
CA ALA A 227 23.04 6.82 -18.84
C ALA A 227 24.13 5.79 -19.20
N ALA A 228 25.41 6.13 -18.98
CA ALA A 228 26.51 5.20 -19.20
C ALA A 228 26.47 4.01 -18.22
N ARG A 229 26.27 4.27 -16.91
CA ARG A 229 26.15 3.25 -15.87
C ARG A 229 24.90 2.37 -16.08
N LEU A 230 23.78 2.97 -16.46
CA LEU A 230 22.55 2.27 -16.82
C LEU A 230 22.78 1.34 -18.01
N ALA A 231 23.48 1.79 -19.04
CA ALA A 231 23.79 0.98 -20.23
C ALA A 231 24.83 -0.13 -19.93
N GLU A 232 25.72 0.08 -18.97
CA GLU A 232 26.67 -0.93 -18.49
C GLU A 232 25.94 -2.02 -17.68
N ASP A 233 25.21 -1.65 -16.63
CA ASP A 233 24.40 -2.55 -15.81
C ASP A 233 23.36 -3.32 -16.66
N ALA A 234 22.71 -2.66 -17.63
CA ALA A 234 21.77 -3.30 -18.55
C ALA A 234 22.43 -4.25 -19.57
N ARG A 235 23.74 -4.13 -19.83
CA ARG A 235 24.50 -5.10 -20.63
C ARG A 235 25.02 -6.26 -19.78
N ALA A 236 25.39 -5.99 -18.53
CA ALA A 236 25.85 -6.99 -17.57
C ALA A 236 24.69 -7.81 -16.96
N GLY A 237 23.47 -7.28 -17.00
CA GLY A 237 22.27 -7.90 -16.45
C GLY A 237 22.10 -7.79 -14.93
N THR A 238 23.00 -7.05 -14.29
CA THR A 238 23.13 -6.96 -12.84
C THR A 238 22.99 -5.52 -12.41
N LEU A 239 22.13 -5.25 -11.43
CA LEU A 239 21.97 -3.91 -10.89
C LEU A 239 23.09 -3.59 -9.88
N SER A 240 23.94 -2.61 -10.20
CA SER A 240 25.01 -2.16 -9.31
C SER A 240 24.45 -1.48 -8.04
N PRO A 241 25.15 -1.51 -6.90
CA PRO A 241 24.69 -0.85 -5.67
C PRO A 241 24.43 0.65 -5.84
N GLY A 242 25.24 1.34 -6.66
CA GLY A 242 25.04 2.75 -6.97
C GLY A 242 23.76 3.00 -7.78
N LEU A 243 23.54 2.21 -8.84
CA LEU A 243 22.33 2.35 -9.65
C LEU A 243 21.07 1.92 -8.88
N ARG A 244 21.16 0.95 -7.95
CA ARG A 244 20.06 0.60 -7.02
C ARG A 244 19.68 1.77 -6.12
N ALA A 245 20.65 2.50 -5.58
CA ALA A 245 20.39 3.69 -4.77
C ALA A 245 19.76 4.82 -5.59
N ASP A 246 20.27 5.04 -6.80
CA ASP A 246 19.71 6.01 -7.77
C ASP A 246 18.25 5.66 -8.14
N LEU A 247 17.94 4.38 -8.38
CA LEU A 247 16.58 3.90 -8.69
C LEU A 247 15.62 3.94 -7.51
N THR A 248 16.10 3.62 -6.31
CA THR A 248 15.32 3.74 -5.07
C THR A 248 14.85 5.19 -4.90
N ARG A 249 15.80 6.15 -5.03
CA ARG A 249 15.52 7.58 -4.97
C ARG A 249 14.58 8.03 -6.09
N TYR A 250 14.74 7.51 -7.30
CA TYR A 250 13.81 7.78 -8.41
C TYR A 250 12.39 7.32 -8.10
N LEU A 251 12.20 6.08 -7.63
CA LEU A 251 10.86 5.56 -7.29
C LEU A 251 10.23 6.32 -6.12
N GLU A 252 11.01 6.72 -5.11
CA GLU A 252 10.54 7.62 -4.05
C GLU A 252 10.09 8.98 -4.58
N ASP A 253 10.91 9.64 -5.41
CA ASP A 253 10.59 10.93 -6.02
C ASP A 253 9.31 10.81 -6.89
N GLN A 254 9.21 9.76 -7.72
CA GLN A 254 8.02 9.51 -8.54
C GLN A 254 6.77 9.23 -7.70
N ARG A 255 6.87 8.49 -6.58
CA ARG A 255 5.75 8.27 -5.65
C ARG A 255 5.29 9.57 -4.99
N ARG A 256 6.22 10.46 -4.63
CA ARG A 256 5.91 11.81 -4.10
C ARG A 256 5.24 12.67 -5.17
N LEU A 257 5.71 12.65 -6.41
CA LEU A 257 5.08 13.34 -7.55
C LEU A 257 3.65 12.81 -7.82
N HIS A 258 3.44 11.49 -7.77
CA HIS A 258 2.12 10.88 -7.89
C HIS A 258 1.17 11.30 -6.76
N ALA A 259 1.66 11.33 -5.52
CA ALA A 259 0.90 11.84 -4.38
C ALA A 259 0.49 13.31 -4.59
N LEU A 260 1.40 14.18 -5.05
CA LEU A 260 1.09 15.57 -5.40
C LEU A 260 0.02 15.68 -6.51
N ALA A 261 0.13 14.86 -7.57
CA ALA A 261 -0.86 14.83 -8.64
C ALA A 261 -2.24 14.39 -8.12
N ARG A 262 -2.29 13.34 -7.29
CA ARG A 262 -3.52 12.86 -6.64
C ARG A 262 -4.13 13.92 -5.72
N ILE A 263 -3.31 14.63 -4.93
CA ILE A 263 -3.77 15.69 -4.03
C ILE A 263 -4.29 16.89 -4.83
N ARG A 264 -3.63 17.30 -5.92
CA ARG A 264 -4.15 18.33 -6.83
C ARG A 264 -5.51 17.95 -7.42
N ARG A 265 -5.68 16.69 -7.85
CA ARG A 265 -6.99 16.16 -8.29
C ARG A 265 -8.02 16.20 -7.15
N GLN A 266 -7.66 15.79 -5.93
CA GLN A 266 -8.53 15.88 -4.76
C GLN A 266 -8.98 17.31 -4.46
N VAL A 267 -8.07 18.29 -4.50
CA VAL A 267 -8.41 19.71 -4.32
C VAL A 267 -9.36 20.20 -5.43
N ALA A 268 -9.09 19.85 -6.69
CA ALA A 268 -9.98 20.19 -7.80
C ALA A 268 -11.39 19.56 -7.67
N GLU A 269 -11.50 18.33 -7.16
CA GLU A 269 -12.80 17.71 -6.85
C GLU A 269 -13.49 18.33 -5.63
N LEU A 270 -12.72 18.80 -4.63
CA LEU A 270 -13.28 19.56 -3.51
C LEU A 270 -13.82 20.92 -3.98
N GLU A 271 -13.12 21.62 -4.88
CA GLU A 271 -13.56 22.90 -5.46
C GLU A 271 -14.86 22.81 -6.26
N LYS A 272 -15.11 21.68 -6.94
CA LYS A 272 -16.38 21.44 -7.65
C LYS A 272 -17.59 21.36 -6.71
N LYS A 273 -17.38 21.16 -5.40
CA LYS A 273 -18.47 21.15 -4.42
C LYS A 273 -18.90 22.59 -4.13
N THR A 274 -20.16 22.89 -4.46
CA THR A 274 -20.78 24.21 -4.23
C THR A 274 -20.70 24.69 -2.78
N SER A 275 -20.63 23.76 -1.81
CA SER A 275 -20.39 24.08 -0.40
C SER A 275 -19.02 24.72 -0.16
N LEU A 276 -17.93 24.17 -0.70
CA LEU A 276 -16.57 24.70 -0.43
C LEU A 276 -16.40 26.13 -0.97
N ALA A 277 -16.94 26.42 -2.16
CA ALA A 277 -16.90 27.77 -2.72
C ALA A 277 -17.66 28.79 -1.85
N LYS A 278 -18.82 28.41 -1.28
CA LYS A 278 -19.58 29.23 -0.33
C LYS A 278 -18.81 29.39 0.99
N ASP A 279 -18.22 28.31 1.50
CA ASP A 279 -17.48 28.27 2.77
C ASP A 279 -16.22 29.15 2.71
N LEU A 280 -15.45 29.05 1.62
CA LEU A 280 -14.30 29.91 1.34
C LEU A 280 -14.69 31.39 1.33
N ARG A 281 -15.71 31.77 0.54
CA ARG A 281 -16.17 33.17 0.48
C ARG A 281 -16.67 33.68 1.83
N ALA A 282 -17.39 32.85 2.59
CA ALA A 282 -17.87 33.20 3.93
C ALA A 282 -16.70 33.47 4.90
N LEU A 283 -15.68 32.60 4.92
CA LEU A 283 -14.48 32.77 5.74
C LEU A 283 -13.68 34.01 5.31
N GLU A 284 -13.49 34.23 4.01
CA GLU A 284 -12.77 35.37 3.45
C GLU A 284 -13.45 36.70 3.83
N THR A 285 -14.77 36.83 3.61
CA THR A 285 -15.54 38.04 3.95
C THR A 285 -15.43 38.38 5.44
N VAL A 286 -15.63 37.41 6.34
CA VAL A 286 -15.56 37.67 7.79
C VAL A 286 -14.12 37.99 8.21
N ALA A 287 -13.13 37.23 7.74
CA ALA A 287 -11.73 37.46 8.10
C ALA A 287 -11.18 38.79 7.56
N ALA A 288 -11.62 39.24 6.38
CA ALA A 288 -11.24 40.52 5.80
C ALA A 288 -11.70 41.71 6.67
N VAL A 289 -12.95 41.68 7.16
CA VAL A 289 -13.50 42.70 8.06
C VAL A 289 -12.75 42.72 9.40
N LEU A 290 -12.56 41.54 10.02
CA LEU A 290 -11.83 41.42 11.29
C LEU A 290 -10.37 41.90 11.18
N ARG A 291 -9.68 41.58 10.08
CA ARG A 291 -8.30 42.03 9.81
C ARG A 291 -8.23 43.53 9.56
N GLY A 292 -9.20 44.09 8.84
CA GLY A 292 -9.27 45.53 8.55
C GLY A 292 -9.60 46.39 9.77
N ARG A 293 -10.20 45.80 10.81
CA ARG A 293 -10.62 46.49 12.04
C ARG A 293 -10.19 45.69 13.29
N PRO A 294 -8.92 45.74 13.72
CA PRO A 294 -8.45 44.94 14.86
C PRO A 294 -9.12 45.29 16.21
N GLY A 295 -9.68 46.49 16.37
CA GLY A 295 -10.45 46.89 17.55
C GLY A 295 -11.91 46.43 17.59
N LEU A 296 -12.40 45.75 16.54
CA LEU A 296 -13.83 45.52 16.32
C LEU A 296 -14.53 44.71 17.42
N LEU A 297 -13.82 43.81 18.11
CA LEU A 297 -14.42 43.06 19.23
C LEU A 297 -14.72 43.96 20.42
N ALA A 298 -13.78 44.84 20.78
CA ALA A 298 -13.99 45.81 21.87
C ALA A 298 -15.09 46.83 21.52
N GLU A 299 -15.20 47.23 20.24
CA GLU A 299 -16.34 48.02 19.77
C GLU A 299 -17.67 47.26 19.92
N LEU A 300 -17.73 46.00 19.49
CA LEU A 300 -18.94 45.17 19.61
C LEU A 300 -19.34 44.95 21.08
N GLU A 301 -18.38 44.64 21.95
CA GLU A 301 -18.61 44.53 23.40
C GLU A 301 -19.13 45.84 23.98
N GLY A 302 -18.56 46.98 23.60
CA GLY A 302 -19.01 48.31 24.00
C GLY A 302 -20.44 48.60 23.55
N VAL A 303 -20.80 48.31 22.29
CA VAL A 303 -22.16 48.51 21.77
C VAL A 303 -23.15 47.54 22.44
N VAL A 304 -22.75 46.30 22.75
CA VAL A 304 -23.57 45.34 23.52
C VAL A 304 -23.83 45.82 24.94
N GLN A 305 -22.83 46.40 25.62
CA GLN A 305 -22.98 46.93 26.98
C GLN A 305 -23.75 48.26 27.02
N ALA A 306 -23.60 49.11 26.00
CA ALA A 306 -24.29 50.39 25.88
C ALA A 306 -25.68 50.29 25.22
N ALA A 307 -26.13 49.09 24.85
CA ALA A 307 -27.42 48.89 24.22
C ALA A 307 -28.56 49.41 25.12
N PRO A 308 -29.45 50.28 24.62
CA PRO A 308 -30.53 50.82 25.44
C PRO A 308 -31.49 49.72 25.89
N PRO A 309 -32.13 49.85 27.07
CA PRO A 309 -33.09 48.88 27.56
C PRO A 309 -34.24 48.73 26.55
N ALA A 310 -34.73 47.50 26.37
CA ALA A 310 -35.86 47.24 25.48
C ALA A 310 -37.14 47.89 26.02
N ALA A 311 -38.09 48.17 25.14
CA ALA A 311 -39.34 48.81 25.53
C ALA A 311 -40.18 47.83 26.39
N ALA A 312 -40.99 48.39 27.29
CA ALA A 312 -41.75 47.61 28.24
C ALA A 312 -42.74 46.62 27.60
N ALA A 313 -43.27 46.92 26.41
CA ALA A 313 -44.32 46.13 25.75
C ALA A 313 -43.89 45.53 24.39
N PRO A 314 -44.30 44.28 24.08
CA PRO A 314 -45.00 43.34 24.96
C PRO A 314 -44.09 42.81 26.09
N GLU A 315 -44.68 42.50 27.23
CA GLU A 315 -44.03 41.75 28.30
C GLU A 315 -44.07 40.26 27.93
N LEU A 316 -42.95 39.57 28.09
CA LEU A 316 -42.85 38.13 27.87
C LEU A 316 -42.49 37.46 29.19
N ALA A 317 -43.14 36.33 29.48
CA ALA A 317 -42.86 35.50 30.65
C ALA A 317 -42.79 34.02 30.23
N SER A 318 -41.96 33.21 30.88
CA SER A 318 -41.78 31.79 30.54
C SER A 318 -41.96 30.89 31.77
N ALA A 319 -42.44 29.67 31.55
CA ALA A 319 -42.43 28.58 32.53
C ALA A 319 -41.11 27.80 32.54
N GLY A 320 -40.16 28.16 31.67
CA GLY A 320 -38.88 27.47 31.51
C GLY A 320 -38.88 26.39 30.43
N LEU A 321 -37.71 25.79 30.22
CA LEU A 321 -37.51 24.64 29.36
C LEU A 321 -37.61 23.33 30.15
N HIS A 322 -38.46 22.42 29.68
CA HIS A 322 -38.58 21.06 30.19
C HIS A 322 -37.91 20.06 29.25
N LEU A 323 -37.07 19.20 29.83
CA LEU A 323 -36.48 18.04 29.16
C LEU A 323 -37.42 16.84 29.31
N ALA A 324 -37.80 16.21 28.19
CA ALA A 324 -38.56 14.97 28.21
C ALA A 324 -37.73 13.85 28.89
N LYS A 325 -38.36 13.02 29.72
CA LYS A 325 -37.67 11.92 30.39
C LYS A 325 -37.17 10.89 29.36
N PRO A 326 -35.93 10.39 29.47
CA PRO A 326 -35.41 9.34 28.60
C PRO A 326 -36.21 8.04 28.71
N ILE A 327 -36.06 7.18 27.69
CA ILE A 327 -36.60 5.82 27.64
C ILE A 327 -36.04 4.99 28.81
N ARG A 328 -36.71 3.89 29.18
CA ARG A 328 -36.53 3.01 30.37
C ARG A 328 -35.14 2.87 31.01
N LEU A 329 -34.05 2.93 30.25
CA LEU A 329 -32.67 2.92 30.77
C LEU A 329 -32.26 4.23 31.48
N GLY A 330 -33.11 5.26 31.49
CA GLY A 330 -33.00 6.42 32.38
C GLY A 330 -31.95 7.47 31.98
N GLN A 331 -31.21 7.27 30.89
CA GLN A 331 -30.17 8.18 30.42
C GLN A 331 -30.27 8.38 28.90
N ASN A 332 -30.00 9.62 28.44
CA ASN A 332 -29.82 9.90 27.02
C ASN A 332 -28.37 9.54 26.62
N GLU A 333 -28.19 9.00 25.43
CA GLU A 333 -26.89 8.60 24.88
C GLU A 333 -26.75 9.07 23.43
N LEU A 334 -25.52 9.02 22.92
CA LEU A 334 -25.23 9.20 21.50
C LEU A 334 -26.21 8.39 20.62
N GLY A 335 -26.83 9.06 19.64
CA GLY A 335 -27.87 8.52 18.77
C GLY A 335 -29.31 8.68 19.25
N ASP A 336 -29.56 8.99 20.53
CA ASP A 336 -30.94 9.18 21.02
C ASP A 336 -31.57 10.49 20.50
N SER A 337 -32.90 10.50 20.41
CA SER A 337 -33.69 11.71 20.16
C SER A 337 -34.16 12.34 21.46
N VAL A 338 -33.53 13.44 21.85
CA VAL A 338 -33.96 14.29 22.97
C VAL A 338 -35.10 15.21 22.52
N VAL A 339 -36.10 15.41 23.38
CA VAL A 339 -37.16 16.39 23.18
C VAL A 339 -37.12 17.41 24.31
N LEU A 340 -37.05 18.69 23.94
CA LEU A 340 -37.19 19.82 24.86
C LEU A 340 -38.48 20.58 24.52
N SER A 341 -39.21 21.03 25.53
CA SER A 341 -40.45 21.81 25.36
C SER A 341 -40.48 23.00 26.30
N GLY A 342 -40.88 24.16 25.80
CA GLY A 342 -41.07 25.40 26.58
C GLY A 342 -42.48 25.95 26.44
N ALA A 343 -42.87 26.80 27.40
CA ALA A 343 -44.15 27.48 27.41
C ALA A 343 -43.99 28.94 27.86
N TYR A 344 -44.61 29.89 27.14
CA TYR A 344 -44.48 31.32 27.41
C TYR A 344 -45.80 32.08 27.23
N TRP A 345 -45.88 33.27 27.82
CA TRP A 345 -47.01 34.19 27.77
C TRP A 345 -46.57 35.50 27.09
N VAL A 346 -47.55 36.23 26.54
CA VAL A 346 -47.36 37.53 25.89
C VAL A 346 -48.36 38.50 26.50
N ASP A 347 -47.90 39.45 27.30
CA ASP A 347 -48.75 40.39 28.02
C ASP A 347 -48.52 41.84 27.57
N GLY A 348 -49.45 42.73 27.89
CA GLY A 348 -49.39 44.15 27.51
C GLY A 348 -49.78 44.48 26.06
N LEU A 349 -50.37 43.53 25.31
CA LEU A 349 -50.94 43.79 23.99
C LEU A 349 -52.44 44.17 24.09
N PRO A 350 -52.92 45.17 23.33
CA PRO A 350 -54.35 45.48 23.25
C PRO A 350 -55.18 44.29 22.73
N GLU A 351 -56.46 44.23 23.12
CA GLU A 351 -57.37 43.17 22.66
C GLU A 351 -57.38 43.05 21.13
N LYS A 352 -57.38 41.80 20.64
CA LYS A 352 -57.37 41.42 19.22
C LYS A 352 -56.11 41.83 18.44
N GLN A 353 -55.13 42.50 19.04
CA GLN A 353 -53.83 42.69 18.41
C GLN A 353 -52.97 41.42 18.50
N SER A 354 -51.99 41.32 17.60
CA SER A 354 -50.97 40.28 17.65
C SER A 354 -49.61 40.85 17.28
N VAL A 355 -48.56 40.27 17.87
CA VAL A 355 -47.16 40.60 17.62
C VAL A 355 -46.47 39.42 16.95
N GLU A 356 -45.43 39.69 16.16
CA GLU A 356 -44.50 38.67 15.69
C GLU A 356 -43.52 38.36 16.82
N ILE A 357 -43.53 37.10 17.27
CA ILE A 357 -42.58 36.54 18.23
C ILE A 357 -41.59 35.66 17.47
N GLU A 358 -40.31 35.74 17.82
CA GLU A 358 -39.28 34.83 17.33
C GLU A 358 -38.86 33.86 18.43
N GLU A 359 -39.24 32.59 18.24
CA GLU A 359 -38.84 31.44 19.06
C GLU A 359 -37.48 30.94 18.52
N THR A 360 -36.36 31.36 19.10
CA THR A 360 -35.04 30.80 18.76
C THR A 360 -34.62 29.75 19.78
N THR A 361 -34.13 28.61 19.31
CA THR A 361 -33.55 27.55 20.15
C THR A 361 -32.17 27.16 19.65
N TYR A 362 -31.26 26.83 20.55
CA TYR A 362 -29.86 26.50 20.22
C TYR A 362 -29.17 25.74 21.35
N ARG A 363 -28.06 25.09 21.03
CA ARG A 363 -27.13 24.47 21.98
C ARG A 363 -25.86 25.30 22.09
N GLU A 364 -25.40 25.61 23.30
CA GLU A 364 -24.11 26.30 23.50
C GLU A 364 -22.99 25.28 23.67
N THR A 365 -21.89 25.45 22.95
CA THR A 365 -20.71 24.59 23.01
C THR A 365 -19.42 25.44 23.06
N PRO A 366 -18.27 24.88 23.50
CA PRO A 366 -16.98 25.58 23.42
C PRO A 366 -16.61 26.03 22.00
N ALA A 367 -17.13 25.33 20.99
CA ALA A 367 -16.94 25.59 19.57
C ALA A 367 -17.87 26.67 18.98
N GLY A 368 -18.87 27.13 19.74
CA GLY A 368 -19.90 28.07 19.29
C GLY A 368 -21.32 27.56 19.50
N LEU A 369 -22.26 28.15 18.78
CA LEU A 369 -23.68 27.83 18.86
C LEU A 369 -24.01 26.72 17.86
N ARG A 370 -24.79 25.73 18.28
CA ARG A 370 -25.14 24.53 17.52
C ARG A 370 -26.65 24.37 17.44
N ASP A 371 -27.11 23.64 16.43
CA ASP A 371 -28.51 23.21 16.28
C ASP A 371 -29.52 24.36 16.28
N VAL A 372 -29.09 25.54 15.82
CA VAL A 372 -29.85 26.80 15.85
C VAL A 372 -31.08 26.70 14.95
N GLU A 373 -32.26 26.84 15.54
CA GLU A 373 -33.53 26.97 14.84
C GLU A 373 -34.22 28.25 15.31
N THR A 374 -34.74 29.06 14.38
CA THR A 374 -35.53 30.26 14.70
C THR A 374 -36.86 30.18 13.97
N ARG A 375 -37.95 30.34 14.71
CA ARG A 375 -39.32 30.29 14.19
C ARG A 375 -40.05 31.59 14.50
N THR A 376 -40.40 32.34 13.47
CA THR A 376 -41.27 33.52 13.59
C THR A 376 -42.74 33.07 13.62
N VAL A 377 -43.49 33.54 14.60
CA VAL A 377 -44.89 33.17 14.85
C VAL A 377 -45.71 34.39 15.27
N LYS A 378 -47.00 34.45 14.93
CA LYS A 378 -47.90 35.50 15.47
C LYS A 378 -48.58 35.03 16.74
N ARG A 379 -48.60 35.90 17.76
CA ARG A 379 -49.17 35.66 19.10
C ARG A 379 -50.01 36.87 19.53
N GLY A 380 -51.14 36.62 20.18
CA GLY A 380 -51.95 37.67 20.80
C GLY A 380 -51.61 37.85 22.27
N ASN A 381 -52.41 38.64 22.99
CA ASN A 381 -52.31 38.77 24.44
C ASN A 381 -52.71 37.45 25.14
N GLY A 382 -51.97 37.03 26.17
CA GLY A 382 -52.20 35.82 26.98
C GLY A 382 -51.23 34.66 26.70
N GLY A 383 -51.66 33.44 27.05
CA GLY A 383 -50.87 32.20 26.95
C GLY A 383 -51.48 31.07 27.79
N PRO A 384 -50.79 29.93 27.98
CA PRO A 384 -49.45 29.62 27.47
C PRO A 384 -49.43 29.30 25.97
N TYR A 385 -48.46 29.87 25.27
CA TYR A 385 -48.01 29.41 23.97
C TYR A 385 -46.86 28.41 24.16
N THR A 386 -46.95 27.25 23.51
CA THR A 386 -45.98 26.16 23.68
C THR A 386 -45.19 25.90 22.41
N PHE A 387 -43.90 25.59 22.56
CA PHE A 387 -43.04 25.08 21.49
C PHE A 387 -42.30 23.83 21.97
N ALA A 388 -41.90 22.98 21.02
CA ALA A 388 -41.08 21.81 21.29
C ALA A 388 -40.04 21.60 20.19
N ARG A 389 -38.82 21.24 20.58
CA ARG A 389 -37.69 20.91 19.72
C ARG A 389 -37.30 19.46 19.92
N ARG A 390 -37.10 18.72 18.83
CA ARG A 390 -36.44 17.41 18.84
C ARG A 390 -35.01 17.58 18.33
N LEU A 391 -34.05 17.00 19.03
CA LEU A 391 -32.62 17.05 18.70
C LEU A 391 -32.06 15.63 18.80
N VAL A 392 -31.33 15.20 17.77
CA VAL A 392 -30.61 13.92 17.78
C VAL A 392 -29.23 14.15 18.41
N LEU A 393 -28.87 13.32 19.38
CA LEU A 393 -27.58 13.40 20.05
C LEU A 393 -26.46 12.91 19.13
N ASN A 394 -25.60 13.84 18.72
CA ASN A 394 -24.47 13.58 17.82
C ASN A 394 -23.11 13.48 18.54
N ASP A 395 -23.09 13.71 19.86
CA ASP A 395 -21.95 13.55 20.75
C ASP A 395 -22.42 13.08 22.13
N SER A 396 -21.50 12.53 22.93
CA SER A 396 -21.76 12.02 24.29
C SER A 396 -21.42 13.03 25.38
N THR A 397 -21.35 14.31 25.03
CA THR A 397 -21.04 15.39 25.97
C THR A 397 -22.32 15.98 26.56
N PRO A 398 -22.44 16.11 27.90
CA PRO A 398 -23.50 16.92 28.49
C PRO A 398 -23.41 18.36 27.97
N PHE A 399 -24.55 18.96 27.64
CA PHE A 399 -24.64 20.33 27.12
C PHE A 399 -25.82 21.08 27.71
N THR A 400 -25.78 22.41 27.61
CA THR A 400 -26.93 23.26 27.91
C THR A 400 -27.65 23.61 26.61
N PHE A 401 -28.94 23.34 26.58
CA PHE A 401 -29.84 23.78 25.54
C PHE A 401 -30.53 25.07 25.98
N HIS A 402 -30.62 26.04 25.08
CA HIS A 402 -31.13 27.38 25.33
C HIS A 402 -32.31 27.68 24.41
N SER A 403 -33.28 28.43 24.93
CA SER A 403 -34.30 29.08 24.11
C SER A 403 -34.33 30.58 24.42
N VAL A 404 -34.45 31.39 23.39
CA VAL A 404 -34.67 32.84 23.49
C VAL A 404 -35.92 33.17 22.70
N VAL A 405 -36.94 33.63 23.41
CA VAL A 405 -38.21 34.10 22.85
C VAL A 405 -38.18 35.62 22.90
N SER A 406 -38.38 36.30 21.76
CA SER A 406 -38.45 37.77 21.75
C SER A 406 -39.49 38.35 20.80
N ALA A 407 -39.83 39.62 21.05
CA ALA A 407 -40.60 40.47 20.15
C ALA A 407 -39.70 41.60 19.62
N PRO A 408 -40.07 42.26 18.49
CA PRO A 408 -39.34 43.41 17.95
C PRO A 408 -39.11 44.57 18.92
N THR A 409 -40.06 44.82 19.84
CA THR A 409 -39.99 45.94 20.81
C THR A 409 -39.86 45.50 22.27
N GLY A 410 -40.34 44.30 22.61
CA GLY A 410 -40.46 43.82 24.00
C GLY A 410 -39.19 43.26 24.62
N ASN A 411 -39.24 42.93 25.91
CA ASN A 411 -38.14 42.23 26.60
C ASN A 411 -38.02 40.78 26.12
N PRO A 412 -36.81 40.22 25.91
CA PRO A 412 -36.63 38.84 25.51
C PRO A 412 -36.60 37.95 26.76
N VAL A 413 -37.20 36.76 26.69
CA VAL A 413 -37.04 35.74 27.74
C VAL A 413 -36.09 34.68 27.25
N ALA A 414 -35.11 34.37 28.10
CA ALA A 414 -34.08 33.37 27.83
C ALA A 414 -34.14 32.27 28.90
N ASP A 415 -34.34 31.04 28.46
CA ASP A 415 -34.36 29.84 29.30
C ASP A 415 -33.21 28.91 28.93
N ALA A 416 -32.83 28.07 29.89
CA ALA A 416 -31.78 27.07 29.72
C ALA A 416 -32.15 25.75 30.40
N ALA A 417 -31.86 24.62 29.75
CA ALA A 417 -32.00 23.29 30.31
C ALA A 417 -30.70 22.50 30.11
N ALA A 418 -30.16 21.92 31.18
CA ALA A 418 -29.04 21.00 31.10
C ALA A 418 -29.53 19.64 30.57
N VAL A 419 -28.89 19.14 29.51
CA VAL A 419 -29.15 17.83 28.92
C VAL A 419 -28.01 16.89 29.35
N PRO A 420 -28.25 15.98 30.32
CA PRO A 420 -27.28 14.95 30.65
C PRO A 420 -27.23 13.93 29.50
N VAL A 421 -26.00 13.63 29.07
CA VAL A 421 -25.70 12.60 28.08
C VAL A 421 -24.67 11.65 28.67
N ALA A 422 -24.93 10.34 28.54
CA ALA A 422 -24.07 9.27 29.02
C ALA A 422 -23.13 8.77 27.90
N LYS A 423 -21.99 8.20 28.32
CA LYS A 423 -20.90 7.79 27.42
C LYS A 423 -20.90 6.31 27.07
N ASP A 424 -21.83 5.52 27.57
CA ASP A 424 -21.74 4.05 27.47
C ASP A 424 -21.78 3.55 26.01
N PHE A 425 -22.59 4.19 25.14
CA PHE A 425 -22.59 3.87 23.72
C PHE A 425 -21.29 4.26 22.99
N GLU A 426 -20.66 5.40 23.34
CA GLU A 426 -19.34 5.76 22.82
C GLU A 426 -18.26 4.79 23.29
N LEU A 427 -18.29 4.40 24.57
CA LEU A 427 -17.38 3.38 25.11
C LEU A 427 -17.59 2.02 24.43
N ALA A 428 -18.81 1.67 24.02
CA ALA A 428 -19.09 0.48 23.22
C ALA A 428 -18.50 0.58 21.79
N LEU A 429 -18.61 1.75 21.13
CA LEU A 429 -17.98 2.01 19.83
C LEU A 429 -16.45 1.97 19.91
N LEU A 430 -15.85 2.51 20.98
CA LEU A 430 -14.40 2.45 21.21
C LEU A 430 -13.91 1.01 21.46
N LYS A 431 -14.68 0.19 22.20
CA LYS A 431 -14.41 -1.25 22.36
C LYS A 431 -14.48 -2.01 21.02
N LEU A 432 -15.45 -1.67 20.16
CA LEU A 432 -15.56 -2.22 18.81
C LEU A 432 -14.33 -1.86 17.96
N ALA A 433 -13.92 -0.59 17.96
CA ALA A 433 -12.74 -0.11 17.23
C ALA A 433 -11.44 -0.74 17.73
N ALA A 434 -11.31 -1.01 19.04
CA ALA A 434 -10.17 -1.74 19.60
C ALA A 434 -10.12 -3.20 19.12
N ALA A 435 -11.27 -3.88 19.01
CA ALA A 435 -11.37 -5.22 18.44
C ALA A 435 -11.08 -5.23 16.92
N ASP A 436 -11.52 -4.20 16.18
CA ASP A 436 -11.16 -4.02 14.77
C ASP A 436 -9.65 -3.85 14.60
N ALA A 437 -9.00 -3.05 15.46
CA ALA A 437 -7.55 -2.86 15.42
C ALA A 437 -6.78 -4.16 15.66
N GLN A 438 -7.29 -5.05 16.52
CA GLN A 438 -6.73 -6.40 16.70
C GLN A 438 -6.89 -7.26 15.44
N ALA A 439 -8.06 -7.25 14.80
CA ALA A 439 -8.30 -7.98 13.55
C ALA A 439 -7.41 -7.46 12.40
N LEU A 440 -7.25 -6.14 12.29
CA LEU A 440 -6.34 -5.49 11.31
C LEU A 440 -4.86 -5.78 11.59
N ALA A 441 -4.50 -6.03 12.86
CA ALA A 441 -3.18 -6.51 13.27
C ALA A 441 -3.01 -8.04 13.12
N CYS A 442 -3.99 -8.74 12.53
CA CYS A 442 -4.02 -10.19 12.33
C CYS A 442 -4.12 -11.03 13.63
N ALA A 443 -4.41 -10.38 14.76
CA ALA A 443 -4.67 -11.00 16.05
C ALA A 443 -6.13 -11.47 16.14
N PHE A 444 -6.51 -12.39 15.24
CA PHE A 444 -7.90 -12.83 15.09
C PHE A 444 -8.51 -13.54 16.32
N PRO A 445 -7.78 -14.39 17.07
CA PRO A 445 -8.30 -14.97 18.32
C PRO A 445 -8.61 -13.92 19.39
N GLU A 446 -7.73 -12.94 19.55
CA GLU A 446 -7.88 -11.82 20.47
C GLU A 446 -9.08 -10.95 20.07
N ALA A 447 -9.20 -10.61 18.78
CA ALA A 447 -10.32 -9.86 18.24
C ALA A 447 -11.66 -10.60 18.46
N ALA A 448 -11.72 -11.91 18.19
CA ALA A 448 -12.91 -12.72 18.43
C ALA A 448 -13.31 -12.74 19.91
N ALA A 449 -12.34 -12.83 20.84
CA ALA A 449 -12.59 -12.74 22.27
C ALA A 449 -13.04 -11.32 22.71
N ALA A 450 -12.52 -10.27 22.07
CA ALA A 450 -12.93 -8.88 22.32
C ALA A 450 -14.36 -8.61 21.83
N TYR A 451 -14.74 -9.10 20.63
CA TYR A 451 -16.13 -9.02 20.15
C TYR A 451 -17.09 -9.80 21.06
N ALA A 452 -16.73 -11.00 21.52
CA ALA A 452 -17.56 -11.77 22.45
C ALA A 452 -17.84 -11.01 23.77
N LYS A 453 -16.81 -10.39 24.37
CA LYS A 453 -16.97 -9.53 25.55
C LYS A 453 -17.82 -8.28 25.27
N LEU A 454 -17.73 -7.74 24.06
CA LEU A 454 -18.58 -6.63 23.63
C LEU A 454 -20.04 -7.11 23.55
N GLU A 455 -20.34 -8.22 22.87
CA GLU A 455 -21.69 -8.81 22.77
C GLU A 455 -22.34 -8.98 24.14
N GLU A 456 -21.63 -9.56 25.12
CA GLU A 456 -22.10 -9.70 26.51
C GLU A 456 -22.50 -8.34 27.12
N SER A 457 -21.67 -7.31 26.94
CA SER A 457 -21.93 -5.97 27.47
C SER A 457 -23.04 -5.19 26.78
N LEU A 458 -23.43 -5.56 25.54
CA LEU A 458 -24.51 -4.88 24.80
C LEU A 458 -25.87 -5.59 24.93
N ALA A 459 -25.91 -6.83 25.44
CA ALA A 459 -27.07 -7.71 25.38
C ALA A 459 -28.33 -7.16 26.07
N GLU A 460 -28.18 -6.38 27.15
CA GLU A 460 -29.32 -5.73 27.81
C GLU A 460 -29.76 -4.45 27.08
N ALA A 461 -28.81 -3.56 26.77
CA ALA A 461 -29.10 -2.29 26.09
C ALA A 461 -29.73 -2.48 24.70
N ALA A 462 -29.31 -3.51 23.95
CA ALA A 462 -29.85 -3.86 22.63
C ALA A 462 -31.33 -4.31 22.63
N ARG A 463 -31.91 -4.60 23.79
CA ARG A 463 -33.35 -4.89 23.93
C ARG A 463 -34.18 -3.61 23.84
N GLU A 464 -33.70 -2.53 24.46
CA GLU A 464 -34.43 -1.27 24.65
C GLU A 464 -34.03 -0.19 23.62
N LYS A 465 -32.75 -0.14 23.18
CA LYS A 465 -32.22 0.91 22.28
C LYS A 465 -31.80 0.38 20.90
N PRO A 466 -32.31 0.95 19.77
CA PRO A 466 -31.98 0.47 18.42
C PRO A 466 -30.49 0.50 18.07
N GLN A 467 -29.77 1.55 18.43
CA GLN A 467 -28.35 1.72 18.10
C GLN A 467 -27.46 0.64 18.74
N TYR A 468 -27.82 0.17 19.93
CA TYR A 468 -27.16 -0.97 20.59
C TYR A 468 -27.46 -2.30 19.89
N ARG A 469 -28.66 -2.45 19.31
CA ARG A 469 -29.02 -3.65 18.55
C ARG A 469 -28.26 -3.75 17.23
N GLU A 470 -28.08 -2.63 16.54
CA GLU A 470 -27.25 -2.55 15.34
C GLU A 470 -25.78 -2.83 15.65
N LEU A 471 -25.24 -2.24 16.72
CA LEU A 471 -23.87 -2.48 17.18
C LEU A 471 -23.65 -3.94 17.60
N LEU A 472 -24.60 -4.57 18.30
CA LEU A 472 -24.57 -5.98 18.65
C LEU A 472 -24.54 -6.88 17.41
N ALA A 473 -25.41 -6.62 16.42
CA ALA A 473 -25.43 -7.37 15.16
C ALA A 473 -24.11 -7.22 14.38
N ALA A 474 -23.49 -6.03 14.40
CA ALA A 474 -22.18 -5.81 13.82
C ALA A 474 -21.08 -6.58 14.56
N ALA A 475 -21.08 -6.58 15.91
CA ALA A 475 -20.12 -7.32 16.73
C ALA A 475 -20.19 -8.84 16.48
N VAL A 476 -21.40 -9.43 16.47
CA VAL A 476 -21.60 -10.86 16.16
C VAL A 476 -21.01 -11.22 14.79
N LYS A 477 -21.36 -10.45 13.75
CA LYS A 477 -20.86 -10.70 12.38
C LYS A 477 -19.34 -10.57 12.28
N ARG A 478 -18.74 -9.64 13.02
CA ARG A 478 -17.27 -9.46 13.07
C ARG A 478 -16.58 -10.56 13.88
N ARG A 479 -17.19 -11.05 14.96
CA ARG A 479 -16.70 -12.25 15.68
C ARG A 479 -16.69 -13.48 14.77
N GLU A 480 -17.76 -13.70 14.01
CA GLU A 480 -17.83 -14.80 13.05
C GLU A 480 -16.78 -14.68 11.93
N ALA A 481 -16.53 -13.48 11.43
CA ALA A 481 -15.45 -13.21 10.49
C ALA A 481 -14.08 -13.53 11.11
N ALA A 482 -13.74 -12.93 12.26
CA ALA A 482 -12.48 -13.19 12.97
C ALA A 482 -12.29 -14.67 13.32
N GLY A 483 -13.35 -15.40 13.70
CA GLY A 483 -13.31 -16.84 13.95
C GLY A 483 -12.99 -17.66 12.69
N ARG A 484 -13.52 -17.28 11.52
CA ARG A 484 -13.14 -17.90 10.23
C ARG A 484 -11.70 -17.53 9.85
N ASP A 485 -11.32 -16.27 9.99
CA ASP A 485 -10.00 -15.78 9.61
C ASP A 485 -8.88 -16.39 10.48
N ALA A 486 -9.14 -16.58 11.78
CA ALA A 486 -8.27 -17.35 12.68
C ALA A 486 -8.08 -18.81 12.22
N ALA A 487 -9.16 -19.48 11.79
CA ALA A 487 -9.09 -20.84 11.28
C ALA A 487 -8.37 -20.92 9.90
N VAL A 488 -8.49 -19.89 9.06
CA VAL A 488 -7.73 -19.78 7.81
C VAL A 488 -6.25 -19.52 8.11
N LEU A 489 -5.93 -18.63 9.04
CA LEU A 489 -4.55 -18.31 9.43
C LEU A 489 -3.81 -19.52 10.00
N SER A 490 -4.40 -20.28 10.93
CA SER A 490 -3.79 -21.50 11.48
C SER A 490 -3.56 -22.59 10.43
N ARG A 491 -4.50 -22.74 9.48
CA ARG A 491 -4.31 -23.62 8.31
C ARG A 491 -3.21 -23.10 7.38
N LEU A 492 -3.10 -21.79 7.20
CA LEU A 492 -2.06 -21.16 6.40
C LEU A 492 -0.68 -21.35 7.01
N GLU A 493 -0.51 -21.17 8.31
CA GLU A 493 0.76 -21.44 9.01
C GLU A 493 1.22 -22.88 8.79
N THR A 494 0.31 -23.83 8.97
CA THR A 494 0.56 -25.26 8.72
C THR A 494 0.91 -25.55 7.26
N ALA A 495 0.15 -24.98 6.31
CA ALA A 495 0.36 -25.18 4.88
C ALA A 495 1.63 -24.47 4.35
N ALA A 496 1.98 -23.31 4.91
CA ALA A 496 3.19 -22.58 4.59
C ALA A 496 4.44 -23.27 5.16
N GLN A 497 4.34 -23.91 6.32
CA GLN A 497 5.42 -24.77 6.81
C GLN A 497 5.59 -26.01 5.92
N ALA A 498 4.51 -26.73 5.60
CA ALA A 498 4.59 -27.85 4.66
C ALA A 498 5.13 -27.44 3.27
N SER A 499 4.80 -26.23 2.80
CA SER A 499 5.31 -25.65 1.55
C SER A 499 6.80 -25.28 1.63
N ARG A 500 7.29 -24.82 2.80
CA ARG A 500 8.74 -24.69 3.07
C ARG A 500 9.44 -26.05 3.04
N ASP A 501 8.84 -27.05 3.68
CA ASP A 501 9.40 -28.40 3.75
C ASP A 501 9.48 -29.04 2.35
N ASP A 502 8.45 -28.90 1.50
CA ASP A 502 8.46 -29.43 0.13
C ASP A 502 9.30 -28.59 -0.87
N ALA A 503 9.60 -27.34 -0.52
CA ALA A 503 10.58 -26.50 -1.23
C ALA A 503 12.03 -26.74 -0.76
N ALA A 504 12.23 -27.45 0.35
CA ALA A 504 13.55 -27.72 0.90
C ALA A 504 14.32 -28.72 0.01
N PRO A 505 15.64 -28.54 -0.19
CA PRO A 505 16.44 -29.41 -1.05
C PRO A 505 16.40 -30.89 -0.64
N GLU A 506 16.26 -31.16 0.65
CA GLU A 506 16.35 -32.49 1.24
C GLU A 506 15.06 -33.33 1.09
N ALA A 507 13.92 -32.69 0.81
CA ALA A 507 12.61 -33.35 0.82
C ALA A 507 12.26 -34.08 -0.48
N CYS A 508 12.81 -33.64 -1.62
CA CYS A 508 12.76 -34.33 -2.91
C CYS A 508 11.38 -34.70 -3.47
N ARG A 509 10.31 -34.01 -3.03
CA ARG A 509 8.93 -34.30 -3.46
C ARG A 509 8.39 -33.36 -4.53
N TYR A 510 8.84 -32.10 -4.53
CA TYR A 510 8.50 -31.08 -5.52
C TYR A 510 7.01 -31.04 -5.94
N ASP A 511 6.08 -31.15 -4.97
CA ASP A 511 4.64 -31.10 -5.20
C ASP A 511 4.08 -29.68 -5.08
N LEU A 512 3.56 -29.14 -6.18
CA LEU A 512 2.96 -27.81 -6.23
C LEU A 512 1.63 -27.71 -5.44
N LYS A 513 0.89 -28.80 -5.24
CA LYS A 513 -0.48 -28.77 -4.69
C LYS A 513 -0.55 -28.13 -3.31
N ARG A 514 0.44 -28.38 -2.45
CA ARG A 514 0.49 -27.85 -1.08
C ARG A 514 0.81 -26.36 -1.07
N THR A 515 1.76 -25.93 -1.89
CA THR A 515 2.10 -24.51 -2.10
C THR A 515 0.94 -23.73 -2.71
N GLU A 516 0.18 -24.33 -3.64
CA GLU A 516 -1.02 -23.72 -4.21
C GLU A 516 -2.18 -23.65 -3.22
N ALA A 517 -2.35 -24.66 -2.35
CA ALA A 517 -3.29 -24.60 -1.23
C ALA A 517 -2.92 -23.49 -0.23
N ALA A 518 -1.64 -23.33 0.12
CA ALA A 518 -1.15 -22.25 0.97
C ALA A 518 -1.38 -20.87 0.33
N LEU A 519 -1.11 -20.71 -0.98
CA LEU A 519 -1.41 -19.48 -1.72
C LEU A 519 -2.91 -19.15 -1.76
N SER A 520 -3.78 -20.17 -1.83
CA SER A 520 -5.23 -19.98 -1.77
C SER A 520 -5.67 -19.48 -0.40
N LEU A 521 -5.17 -20.09 0.69
CA LEU A 521 -5.44 -19.67 2.07
C LEU A 521 -4.94 -18.25 2.34
N ALA A 522 -3.73 -17.91 1.89
CA ALA A 522 -3.15 -16.57 2.05
C ALA A 522 -3.93 -15.47 1.31
N ARG A 523 -4.54 -15.79 0.16
CA ARG A 523 -5.43 -14.87 -0.59
C ARG A 523 -6.81 -14.70 0.05
N ALA A 524 -7.23 -15.63 0.91
CA ALA A 524 -8.52 -15.57 1.60
C ALA A 524 -8.47 -14.69 2.86
N LEU A 525 -7.28 -14.34 3.36
CA LEU A 525 -7.10 -13.44 4.50
C LEU A 525 -7.25 -11.96 4.11
N PRO A 526 -7.60 -11.08 5.07
CA PRO A 526 -7.58 -9.63 4.87
C PRO A 526 -6.21 -9.08 4.43
N PRO A 527 -6.17 -8.02 3.60
CA PRO A 527 -4.92 -7.37 3.20
C PRO A 527 -4.09 -6.93 4.40
N GLY A 528 -2.79 -7.25 4.40
CA GLY A 528 -1.86 -6.99 5.51
C GLY A 528 -1.57 -8.23 6.36
N CYS A 529 -2.45 -9.23 6.33
CA CYS A 529 -2.27 -10.57 6.92
C CYS A 529 -1.78 -11.60 5.89
N ASP A 530 -1.64 -11.20 4.63
CA ASP A 530 -1.24 -11.99 3.47
C ASP A 530 0.28 -11.96 3.20
N ARG A 531 1.09 -11.53 4.19
CA ARG A 531 2.54 -11.27 4.05
C ARG A 531 3.35 -12.45 3.48
N VAL A 532 2.94 -13.69 3.79
CA VAL A 532 3.58 -14.91 3.29
C VAL A 532 3.38 -15.15 1.78
N LEU A 533 2.53 -14.37 1.10
CA LEU A 533 2.30 -14.51 -0.35
C LEU A 533 3.57 -14.33 -1.19
N ALA A 534 4.51 -13.49 -0.78
CA ALA A 534 5.77 -13.29 -1.52
C ALA A 534 6.63 -14.57 -1.48
N ASP A 535 6.84 -15.12 -0.29
CA ASP A 535 7.61 -16.34 -0.07
C ASP A 535 6.98 -17.55 -0.75
N LEU A 536 5.66 -17.73 -0.59
CA LEU A 536 4.91 -18.82 -1.23
C LEU A 536 4.95 -18.76 -2.76
N ARG A 537 4.99 -17.55 -3.36
CA ARG A 537 5.17 -17.39 -4.81
C ARG A 537 6.58 -17.78 -5.26
N ARG A 538 7.61 -17.42 -4.50
CA ARG A 538 9.00 -17.83 -4.76
C ARG A 538 9.14 -19.36 -4.65
N GLN A 539 8.62 -19.96 -3.58
CA GLN A 539 8.59 -21.42 -3.39
C GLN A 539 7.87 -22.14 -4.52
N ARG A 540 6.73 -21.62 -4.99
CA ARG A 540 6.02 -22.17 -6.16
C ARG A 540 6.88 -22.17 -7.41
N ALA A 541 7.66 -21.11 -7.66
CA ALA A 541 8.55 -21.03 -8.81
C ALA A 541 9.70 -22.05 -8.72
N PHE A 542 10.37 -22.15 -7.55
CA PHE A 542 11.44 -23.13 -7.34
C PHE A 542 10.95 -24.57 -7.49
N ILE A 543 9.82 -24.94 -6.86
CA ILE A 543 9.22 -26.26 -6.98
C ILE A 543 8.85 -26.58 -8.43
N ALA A 544 8.22 -25.63 -9.14
CA ALA A 544 7.82 -25.82 -10.53
C ALA A 544 9.02 -26.04 -11.45
N ARG A 545 10.12 -25.29 -11.25
CA ARG A 545 11.36 -25.45 -12.02
C ARG A 545 11.96 -26.84 -11.81
N ARG A 546 12.23 -27.24 -10.55
CA ARG A 546 12.88 -28.53 -10.25
C ARG A 546 12.07 -29.73 -10.73
N LEU A 547 10.73 -29.65 -10.64
CA LEU A 547 9.84 -30.65 -11.20
C LEU A 547 9.97 -30.74 -12.73
N THR A 548 10.10 -29.60 -13.42
CA THR A 548 10.31 -29.52 -14.87
C THR A 548 11.68 -30.11 -15.26
N ASP A 549 12.74 -29.79 -14.50
CA ASP A 549 14.10 -30.26 -14.74
C ASP A 549 14.20 -31.79 -14.60
N GLN A 550 13.59 -32.37 -13.55
CA GLN A 550 13.50 -33.83 -13.39
C GLN A 550 12.71 -34.49 -14.53
N GLN A 551 11.61 -33.89 -14.98
CA GLN A 551 10.83 -34.41 -16.12
C GLN A 551 11.61 -34.35 -17.44
N ALA A 552 12.34 -33.26 -17.68
CA ALA A 552 13.20 -33.08 -18.84
C ALA A 552 14.34 -34.11 -18.87
N PHE A 553 15.01 -34.34 -17.74
CA PHE A 553 16.00 -35.42 -17.59
C PHE A 553 15.42 -36.80 -17.94
N HIS A 554 14.30 -37.18 -17.35
CA HIS A 554 13.67 -38.49 -17.64
C HIS A 554 13.14 -38.60 -19.07
N ALA A 555 12.75 -37.49 -19.72
CA ALA A 555 12.42 -37.48 -21.14
C ALA A 555 13.67 -37.71 -22.01
N ALA A 556 14.77 -37.00 -21.73
CA ALA A 556 16.03 -37.11 -22.46
C ALA A 556 16.64 -38.52 -22.37
N VAL A 557 16.66 -39.15 -21.19
CA VAL A 557 17.12 -40.54 -21.01
C VAL A 557 16.29 -41.52 -21.86
N ARG A 558 14.97 -41.36 -21.92
CA ARG A 558 14.10 -42.23 -22.76
C ARG A 558 14.33 -41.99 -24.26
N GLN A 559 14.55 -40.74 -24.68
CA GLN A 559 14.85 -40.41 -26.07
C GLN A 559 16.22 -40.96 -26.48
N ALA A 560 17.23 -40.84 -25.63
CA ALA A 560 18.54 -41.42 -25.86
C ALA A 560 18.50 -42.95 -26.02
N ALA A 561 17.79 -43.66 -25.15
CA ALA A 561 17.60 -45.10 -25.29
C ALA A 561 16.91 -45.48 -26.62
N ALA A 562 15.96 -44.67 -27.11
CA ALA A 562 15.35 -44.87 -28.42
C ALA A 562 16.31 -44.56 -29.59
N HIS A 563 17.18 -43.56 -29.45
CA HIS A 563 18.24 -43.27 -30.41
C HIS A 563 19.30 -44.39 -30.46
N ARG A 564 19.74 -44.92 -29.30
CA ARG A 564 20.69 -46.04 -29.20
C ARG A 564 20.15 -47.30 -29.90
N ARG A 565 18.91 -47.70 -29.59
CA ARG A 565 18.21 -48.82 -30.26
C ARG A 565 17.97 -48.64 -31.75
N SER A 566 17.99 -47.39 -32.24
CA SER A 566 17.94 -47.07 -33.68
C SER A 566 19.33 -46.79 -34.27
N CYS A 567 20.38 -47.21 -33.58
CA CYS A 567 21.78 -47.18 -34.02
C CYS A 567 22.30 -45.77 -34.31
N ARG A 568 21.72 -44.76 -33.66
CA ARG A 568 22.08 -43.35 -33.76
C ARG A 568 22.80 -42.91 -32.48
N PHE A 569 24.04 -43.39 -32.33
CA PHE A 569 24.84 -43.21 -31.12
C PHE A 569 25.15 -41.74 -30.80
N GLY A 570 25.53 -40.92 -31.78
CA GLY A 570 25.76 -39.48 -31.57
C GLY A 570 24.56 -38.73 -30.99
N PRO A 571 23.36 -38.80 -31.62
CA PRO A 571 22.14 -38.25 -31.05
C PRO A 571 21.75 -38.83 -29.68
N ALA A 572 22.01 -40.12 -29.43
CA ALA A 572 21.77 -40.72 -28.12
C ALA A 572 22.67 -40.12 -27.03
N ALA A 573 23.94 -39.91 -27.33
CA ALA A 573 24.89 -39.27 -26.43
C ALA A 573 24.58 -37.79 -26.21
N GLU A 574 24.11 -37.06 -27.24
CA GLU A 574 23.67 -35.67 -27.09
C GLU A 574 22.47 -35.53 -26.15
N GLU A 575 21.46 -36.40 -26.25
CA GLU A 575 20.31 -36.36 -25.33
C GLU A 575 20.68 -36.79 -23.91
N LEU A 576 21.54 -37.81 -23.71
CA LEU A 576 22.05 -38.16 -22.38
C LEU A 576 22.84 -36.99 -21.74
N ALA A 577 23.73 -36.36 -22.51
CA ALA A 577 24.50 -35.22 -22.03
C ALA A 577 23.61 -34.00 -21.73
N ARG A 578 22.56 -33.77 -22.53
CA ARG A 578 21.56 -32.71 -22.28
C ARG A 578 20.77 -32.99 -21.01
N GLY A 579 20.29 -34.21 -20.82
CA GLY A 579 19.56 -34.61 -19.62
C GLY A 579 20.39 -34.42 -18.35
N LEU A 580 21.66 -34.86 -18.36
CA LEU A 580 22.56 -34.67 -17.22
C LEU A 580 22.84 -33.19 -16.92
N ALA A 581 23.10 -32.39 -17.96
CA ALA A 581 23.34 -30.95 -17.79
C ALA A 581 22.14 -30.23 -17.13
N VAL A 582 20.90 -30.65 -17.40
CA VAL A 582 19.69 -30.07 -16.77
C VAL A 582 19.67 -30.33 -15.25
N LEU A 583 20.02 -31.53 -14.78
CA LEU A 583 20.11 -31.83 -13.34
C LEU A 583 21.33 -31.22 -12.63
N GLU A 584 22.26 -30.67 -13.39
CA GLU A 584 23.51 -30.10 -12.85
C GLU A 584 23.46 -28.57 -12.82
N ALA A 585 22.60 -27.96 -13.63
CA ALA A 585 22.22 -26.55 -13.56
C ALA A 585 21.34 -26.23 -12.32
N ASP A 586 20.74 -27.24 -11.70
CA ASP A 586 20.17 -27.16 -10.34
C ASP A 586 20.54 -28.45 -9.58
N PRO A 587 21.70 -28.50 -8.90
CA PRO A 587 22.14 -29.70 -8.19
C PRO A 587 21.17 -30.20 -7.12
N GLU A 588 20.29 -29.34 -6.61
CA GLU A 588 19.25 -29.71 -5.64
C GLU A 588 18.06 -30.42 -6.32
N ALA A 589 17.86 -30.25 -7.64
CA ALA A 589 16.95 -31.07 -8.43
C ALA A 589 17.43 -32.53 -8.57
N ARG A 590 18.74 -32.80 -8.45
CA ARG A 590 19.32 -34.15 -8.46
C ARG A 590 19.15 -34.83 -7.09
N CYS A 591 17.92 -35.22 -6.77
CA CYS A 591 17.63 -35.86 -5.49
C CYS A 591 16.47 -36.88 -5.58
N GLY A 592 16.41 -37.82 -4.63
CA GLY A 592 15.52 -39.00 -4.73
C GLY A 592 15.91 -39.94 -5.88
N ALA A 593 14.93 -40.51 -6.58
CA ALA A 593 15.16 -41.48 -7.66
C ALA A 593 15.95 -40.93 -8.87
N SER A 594 16.09 -39.61 -9.01
CA SER A 594 16.91 -39.00 -10.06
C SER A 594 18.42 -39.14 -9.80
N VAL A 595 18.86 -39.40 -8.56
CA VAL A 595 20.29 -39.59 -8.22
C VAL A 595 20.85 -40.83 -8.91
N GLU A 596 20.25 -41.99 -8.64
CA GLU A 596 20.64 -43.29 -9.22
C GLU A 596 20.41 -43.34 -10.74
N ALA A 597 19.41 -42.61 -11.22
CA ALA A 597 19.15 -42.50 -12.65
C ALA A 597 20.21 -41.64 -13.35
N ALA A 598 20.67 -40.55 -12.74
CA ALA A 598 21.76 -39.71 -13.27
C ALA A 598 23.10 -40.46 -13.25
N GLU A 599 23.36 -41.30 -12.25
CA GLU A 599 24.58 -42.13 -12.21
C GLU A 599 24.58 -43.18 -13.32
N ARG A 600 23.43 -43.86 -13.53
CA ARG A 600 23.25 -44.77 -14.66
C ARG A 600 23.39 -44.05 -16.00
N ALA A 601 22.74 -42.89 -16.18
CA ALA A 601 22.87 -42.09 -17.40
C ALA A 601 24.31 -41.60 -17.64
N SER A 602 25.09 -41.32 -16.59
CA SER A 602 26.52 -40.97 -16.69
C SER A 602 27.40 -42.17 -17.10
N SER A 603 27.01 -43.39 -16.74
CA SER A 603 27.65 -44.62 -17.21
C SER A 603 27.26 -44.93 -18.66
N GLU A 604 25.96 -44.82 -18.97
CA GLU A 604 25.39 -45.04 -20.30
C GLU A 604 25.99 -44.07 -21.33
N LEU A 605 26.13 -42.78 -20.99
CA LEU A 605 26.77 -41.77 -21.86
C LEU A 605 28.22 -42.14 -22.21
N ARG A 606 28.98 -42.70 -21.28
CA ARG A 606 30.33 -43.20 -21.55
C ARG A 606 30.33 -44.40 -22.49
N SER A 607 29.39 -45.34 -22.30
CA SER A 607 29.19 -46.49 -23.19
C SER A 607 28.84 -46.04 -24.61
N VAL A 608 27.80 -45.21 -24.77
CA VAL A 608 27.30 -44.74 -26.08
C VAL A 608 28.35 -43.94 -26.85
N ARG A 609 29.17 -43.10 -26.20
CA ARG A 609 30.29 -42.39 -26.86
C ARG A 609 31.43 -43.32 -27.26
N ALA A 610 31.71 -44.37 -26.49
CA ALA A 610 32.68 -45.39 -26.87
C ALA A 610 32.18 -46.22 -28.08
N ASP A 611 30.89 -46.56 -28.10
CA ASP A 611 30.23 -47.24 -29.23
C ASP A 611 30.28 -46.38 -30.51
N GLU A 612 30.06 -45.06 -30.39
CA GLU A 612 30.10 -44.12 -31.52
C GLU A 612 31.50 -43.94 -32.12
N LEU A 613 32.53 -43.72 -31.28
CA LEU A 613 33.90 -43.59 -31.78
C LEU A 613 34.37 -44.87 -32.46
N TRP A 614 34.02 -46.02 -31.89
CA TRP A 614 34.33 -47.31 -32.49
C TRP A 614 33.54 -47.54 -33.79
N ALA A 615 32.27 -47.14 -33.87
CA ALA A 615 31.48 -47.20 -35.11
C ALA A 615 32.11 -46.38 -36.25
N ALA A 616 32.75 -45.25 -35.94
CA ALA A 616 33.46 -44.43 -36.91
C ALA A 616 34.80 -45.06 -37.37
N ALA A 617 35.51 -45.75 -36.47
CA ALA A 617 36.77 -46.46 -36.78
C ALA A 617 36.54 -47.81 -37.49
N PHE A 618 35.41 -48.48 -37.21
CA PHE A 618 35.10 -49.85 -37.63
C PHE A 618 35.37 -50.14 -39.11
N ALA A 619 35.00 -49.21 -40.02
CA ALA A 619 35.18 -49.41 -41.45
C ALA A 619 36.68 -49.47 -41.84
N ALA A 620 37.53 -48.71 -41.15
CA ALA A 620 38.97 -48.75 -41.33
C ALA A 620 39.57 -50.02 -40.69
N ASP A 621 39.10 -50.44 -39.52
CA ASP A 621 39.57 -51.67 -38.86
C ASP A 621 39.24 -52.92 -39.68
N LEU A 622 38.01 -53.00 -40.23
CA LEU A 622 37.59 -54.09 -41.11
C LEU A 622 38.37 -54.09 -42.44
N ALA A 623 38.66 -52.91 -43.01
CA ALA A 623 39.49 -52.80 -44.20
C ALA A 623 40.96 -53.18 -43.93
N ALA A 624 41.50 -52.79 -42.77
CA ALA A 624 42.84 -53.18 -42.33
C ALA A 624 42.94 -54.70 -42.10
N ALA A 625 41.90 -55.33 -41.57
CA ALA A 625 41.83 -56.79 -41.46
C ALA A 625 41.77 -57.48 -42.85
N GLN A 626 41.01 -56.92 -43.81
CA GLN A 626 40.97 -57.44 -45.19
C GLN A 626 42.32 -57.31 -45.92
N ALA A 627 43.07 -56.22 -45.67
CA ALA A 627 44.35 -55.94 -46.29
C ALA A 627 45.50 -56.85 -45.82
N GLU A 628 45.38 -57.49 -44.64
CA GLU A 628 46.37 -58.46 -44.16
C GLU A 628 46.52 -59.65 -45.12
N THR A 629 47.73 -59.94 -45.59
CA THR A 629 47.99 -61.00 -46.58
C THR A 629 48.12 -62.40 -45.96
N SER A 630 48.39 -62.49 -44.65
CA SER A 630 48.55 -63.75 -43.91
C SER A 630 47.35 -64.05 -43.00
N ALA A 631 46.92 -65.32 -42.98
CA ALA A 631 45.72 -65.76 -42.27
C ALA A 631 45.73 -65.47 -40.76
N GLY A 632 46.84 -65.71 -40.06
CA GLY A 632 46.94 -65.50 -38.60
C GLY A 632 46.66 -64.05 -38.17
N PRO A 633 47.42 -63.05 -38.64
CA PRO A 633 47.15 -61.63 -38.36
C PRO A 633 45.76 -61.15 -38.81
N ARG A 634 45.24 -61.66 -39.93
CA ARG A 634 43.87 -61.39 -40.39
C ARG A 634 42.84 -61.89 -39.38
N LEU A 635 42.96 -63.14 -38.93
CA LEU A 635 42.06 -63.75 -37.94
C LEU A 635 42.15 -63.04 -36.59
N ALA A 636 43.35 -62.68 -36.13
CA ALA A 636 43.53 -61.94 -34.87
C ALA A 636 42.83 -60.56 -34.88
N LYS A 637 42.82 -59.84 -36.01
CA LYS A 637 42.06 -58.58 -36.15
C LYS A 637 40.56 -58.82 -36.22
N LEU A 638 40.11 -59.85 -36.96
CA LEU A 638 38.67 -60.16 -37.09
C LEU A 638 38.06 -60.69 -35.78
N SER A 639 38.77 -61.52 -35.02
CA SER A 639 38.28 -62.04 -33.73
C SER A 639 38.17 -60.93 -32.68
N ALA A 640 39.09 -59.97 -32.65
CA ALA A 640 38.97 -58.77 -31.81
C ALA A 640 37.74 -57.93 -32.18
N ILE A 641 37.45 -57.75 -33.48
CA ILE A 641 36.25 -57.04 -33.97
C ILE A 641 34.96 -57.79 -33.56
N ILE A 642 34.91 -59.12 -33.76
CA ILE A 642 33.75 -59.95 -33.42
C ILE A 642 33.50 -59.95 -31.90
N ALA A 643 34.54 -60.15 -31.10
CA ALA A 643 34.46 -60.08 -29.63
C ALA A 643 34.00 -58.71 -29.14
N ARG A 644 34.44 -57.61 -29.80
CA ARG A 644 34.00 -56.26 -29.46
C ARG A 644 32.50 -56.07 -29.72
N ILE A 645 31.99 -56.51 -30.87
CA ILE A 645 30.54 -56.46 -31.17
C ILE A 645 29.75 -57.32 -30.17
N GLY A 646 30.22 -58.53 -29.86
CA GLY A 646 29.58 -59.42 -28.88
C GLY A 646 29.54 -58.87 -27.45
N SER A 647 30.44 -57.92 -27.11
CA SER A 647 30.51 -57.26 -25.81
C SER A 647 29.63 -56.00 -25.67
N MET A 648 28.92 -55.59 -26.72
CA MET A 648 28.07 -54.37 -26.70
C MET A 648 26.68 -54.63 -26.12
N ASP A 649 26.08 -53.61 -25.51
CA ASP A 649 24.71 -53.69 -24.96
C ASP A 649 23.63 -53.88 -26.06
N ASP A 650 23.84 -53.29 -27.25
CA ASP A 650 22.93 -53.34 -28.41
C ASP A 650 23.67 -53.88 -29.67
N PRO A 651 24.04 -55.18 -29.71
CA PRO A 651 24.85 -55.76 -30.81
C PRO A 651 24.11 -55.82 -32.14
N SER A 652 22.76 -55.72 -32.12
CA SER A 652 21.91 -55.68 -33.31
C SER A 652 22.27 -54.56 -34.28
N CYS A 653 22.78 -53.43 -33.78
CA CYS A 653 23.23 -52.29 -34.57
C CYS A 653 24.43 -52.56 -35.46
N PHE A 654 25.20 -53.60 -35.15
CA PHE A 654 26.36 -54.03 -35.94
C PHE A 654 26.13 -55.39 -36.60
N SER A 655 24.88 -55.89 -36.68
CA SER A 655 24.53 -57.21 -37.22
C SER A 655 25.02 -57.48 -38.65
N ALA A 656 24.85 -56.52 -39.58
CA ALA A 656 25.38 -56.64 -40.94
C ALA A 656 26.93 -56.62 -40.99
N PRO A 657 27.63 -55.68 -40.34
CA PRO A 657 29.09 -55.74 -40.25
C PRO A 657 29.65 -56.95 -39.48
N LEU A 658 28.94 -57.47 -38.48
CA LEU A 658 29.26 -58.71 -37.77
C LEU A 658 29.23 -59.89 -38.74
N ALA A 659 28.13 -60.05 -39.50
CA ALA A 659 28.03 -61.08 -40.53
C ALA A 659 29.13 -60.95 -41.62
N GLN A 660 29.58 -59.72 -41.92
CA GLN A 660 30.72 -59.50 -42.81
C GLN A 660 32.05 -59.94 -42.18
N ALA A 661 32.30 -59.59 -40.91
CA ALA A 661 33.50 -60.02 -40.17
C ALA A 661 33.55 -61.55 -39.99
N GLU A 662 32.43 -62.18 -39.61
CA GLU A 662 32.30 -63.64 -39.50
C GLU A 662 32.53 -64.34 -40.84
N LYS A 663 32.00 -63.79 -41.94
CA LYS A 663 32.23 -64.33 -43.29
C LYS A 663 33.69 -64.24 -43.70
N LEU A 664 34.38 -63.15 -43.35
CA LEU A 664 35.81 -62.98 -43.59
C LEU A 664 36.67 -63.89 -42.72
N ALA A 665 36.26 -64.16 -41.48
CA ALA A 665 36.94 -65.10 -40.58
C ALA A 665 36.83 -66.54 -41.10
N LYS A 666 35.61 -66.97 -41.48
CA LYS A 666 35.38 -68.27 -42.14
C LYS A 666 36.19 -68.43 -43.43
N ALA A 667 36.28 -67.38 -44.24
CA ALA A 667 37.10 -67.37 -45.46
C ALA A 667 38.63 -67.41 -45.19
N ALA A 668 39.07 -67.11 -43.97
CA ALA A 668 40.47 -67.15 -43.55
C ALA A 668 40.87 -68.47 -42.85
N GLY A 669 39.94 -69.42 -42.68
CA GLY A 669 40.24 -70.80 -42.27
C GLY A 669 39.80 -71.21 -40.86
N GLU A 670 38.90 -70.46 -40.21
CA GLU A 670 38.37 -70.79 -38.88
C GLU A 670 36.86 -71.09 -38.92
N ASP A 671 36.45 -72.24 -38.37
CA ASP A 671 35.08 -72.43 -37.89
C ASP A 671 34.96 -71.85 -36.48
N LEU A 672 34.13 -70.82 -36.33
CA LEU A 672 34.07 -69.95 -35.15
C LEU A 672 33.55 -70.68 -33.90
N VAL A 673 34.48 -71.10 -33.03
CA VAL A 673 34.24 -71.28 -31.59
C VAL A 673 35.12 -70.29 -30.85
N MET A 674 34.52 -69.18 -30.41
CA MET A 674 35.24 -68.16 -29.63
C MET A 674 35.53 -68.69 -28.22
N PRO A 675 36.78 -68.67 -27.74
CA PRO A 675 37.07 -68.85 -26.32
C PRO A 675 36.74 -67.56 -25.56
N ASP A 676 36.00 -67.67 -24.44
CA ASP A 676 35.60 -66.54 -23.58
C ASP A 676 36.78 -65.64 -23.13
N ALA A 677 38.01 -66.18 -23.13
CA ALA A 677 39.23 -65.49 -22.75
C ALA A 677 39.55 -64.24 -23.61
N MET A 678 39.08 -64.14 -24.86
CA MET A 678 39.33 -62.97 -25.71
C MET A 678 38.43 -61.77 -25.39
N ALA A 679 37.25 -61.99 -24.80
CA ALA A 679 36.36 -60.89 -24.40
C ALA A 679 36.97 -60.01 -23.30
N GLY A 680 37.83 -60.58 -22.45
CA GLY A 680 38.54 -59.86 -21.38
C GLY A 680 39.81 -59.12 -21.83
N ALA A 681 40.25 -59.26 -23.10
CA ALA A 681 41.51 -58.71 -23.60
C ALA A 681 41.35 -57.46 -24.49
N LEU A 682 40.12 -57.02 -24.73
CA LEU A 682 39.83 -55.75 -25.42
C LEU A 682 40.11 -54.58 -24.46
N GLY A 683 41.23 -53.89 -24.67
CA GLY A 683 41.69 -52.80 -23.80
C GLY A 683 40.63 -51.72 -23.58
N THR A 684 40.32 -51.43 -22.31
CA THR A 684 39.25 -50.50 -21.93
C THR A 684 39.57 -49.01 -22.14
N ASP A 685 40.81 -48.64 -22.44
CA ASP A 685 41.34 -47.32 -22.03
C ASP A 685 42.09 -46.44 -23.05
N GLU A 686 42.14 -46.77 -24.35
CA GLU A 686 42.73 -45.81 -25.33
C GLU A 686 41.75 -44.72 -25.80
N GLY A 687 40.44 -44.99 -25.72
CA GLY A 687 39.40 -43.98 -25.97
C GLY A 687 38.86 -43.29 -24.71
N SER A 688 39.03 -43.87 -23.52
CA SER A 688 38.31 -43.47 -22.31
C SER A 688 38.65 -42.06 -21.83
N SER A 689 39.93 -41.67 -21.85
CA SER A 689 40.38 -40.31 -21.54
C SER A 689 39.79 -39.29 -22.52
N ALA A 690 39.81 -39.59 -23.81
CA ALA A 690 39.23 -38.73 -24.84
C ALA A 690 37.71 -38.60 -24.66
N VAL A 691 36.99 -39.72 -24.52
CA VAL A 691 35.54 -39.77 -24.26
C VAL A 691 35.17 -39.07 -22.97
N VAL A 692 35.88 -39.26 -21.87
CA VAL A 692 35.62 -38.57 -20.60
C VAL A 692 35.91 -37.07 -20.75
N SER A 693 36.94 -36.68 -21.51
CA SER A 693 37.23 -35.27 -21.78
C SER A 693 36.20 -34.61 -22.70
N ASP A 694 35.68 -35.33 -23.70
CA ASP A 694 34.72 -34.83 -24.68
C ASP A 694 33.29 -34.87 -24.12
N VAL A 695 32.95 -35.87 -23.32
CA VAL A 695 31.76 -35.85 -22.44
C VAL A 695 31.87 -34.70 -21.44
N ALA A 696 33.02 -34.46 -20.83
CA ALA A 696 33.19 -33.29 -19.96
C ALA A 696 33.13 -31.95 -20.74
N ALA A 697 33.61 -31.90 -21.97
CA ALA A 697 33.56 -30.72 -22.83
C ALA A 697 32.14 -30.43 -23.34
N GLN A 698 31.42 -31.46 -23.80
CA GLN A 698 30.01 -31.39 -24.16
C GLN A 698 29.13 -31.09 -22.96
N ARG A 699 29.38 -31.71 -21.80
CA ARG A 699 28.69 -31.40 -20.54
C ARG A 699 28.94 -29.95 -20.11
N ARG A 700 30.18 -29.44 -20.21
CA ARG A 700 30.47 -27.99 -20.01
C ARG A 700 29.80 -27.10 -21.06
N LYS A 701 29.73 -27.52 -22.32
CA LYS A 701 29.09 -26.76 -23.41
C LYS A 701 27.57 -26.73 -23.26
N LEU A 702 26.97 -27.85 -22.84
CA LEU A 702 25.55 -28.01 -22.57
C LEU A 702 25.17 -27.38 -21.23
N MET A 703 26.05 -27.39 -20.22
CA MET A 703 25.92 -26.54 -19.03
C MET A 703 25.96 -25.08 -19.43
N ALA A 704 26.94 -24.60 -20.19
CA ALA A 704 26.98 -23.20 -20.62
C ALA A 704 25.76 -22.81 -21.48
N GLN A 705 25.24 -23.73 -22.29
CA GLN A 705 23.99 -23.54 -23.03
C GLN A 705 22.75 -23.62 -22.13
N ALA A 706 22.76 -24.47 -21.10
CA ALA A 706 21.71 -24.58 -20.10
C ALA A 706 21.72 -23.35 -19.20
N GLU A 707 22.85 -22.89 -18.66
CA GLU A 707 23.03 -21.60 -17.98
C GLU A 707 22.60 -20.43 -18.89
N VAL A 708 22.87 -20.45 -20.19
CA VAL A 708 22.37 -19.41 -21.12
C VAL A 708 20.87 -19.53 -21.38
N LEU A 709 20.30 -20.74 -21.40
CA LEU A 709 18.85 -20.97 -21.52
C LEU A 709 18.11 -20.72 -20.20
N GLN A 710 18.77 -20.94 -19.08
CA GLN A 710 18.29 -20.79 -17.71
C GLN A 710 18.41 -19.33 -17.32
N THR A 711 19.49 -18.60 -17.64
CA THR A 711 19.50 -17.12 -17.58
C THR A 711 18.57 -16.48 -18.61
N LYS A 712 18.25 -17.13 -19.75
CA LYS A 712 17.17 -16.68 -20.64
C LYS A 712 15.77 -16.97 -20.12
N GLN A 713 15.54 -18.10 -19.44
CA GLN A 713 14.23 -18.47 -18.88
C GLN A 713 13.99 -17.80 -17.52
N GLU A 714 15.02 -17.66 -16.69
CA GLU A 714 15.06 -16.76 -15.54
C GLU A 714 14.94 -15.31 -16.01
N ALA A 715 15.51 -14.90 -17.15
CA ALA A 715 15.12 -13.62 -17.73
C ALA A 715 13.62 -13.64 -18.08
N GLU A 716 13.13 -14.55 -18.93
CA GLU A 716 11.73 -14.57 -19.40
C GLU A 716 10.67 -14.77 -18.30
N GLN A 717 11.02 -15.37 -17.15
CA GLN A 717 10.13 -15.65 -16.02
C GLN A 717 10.37 -14.77 -14.78
N ALA A 718 11.57 -14.23 -14.58
CA ALA A 718 11.70 -12.99 -13.83
C ALA A 718 11.00 -11.87 -14.63
N PRO A 719 10.77 -10.69 -14.04
CA PRO A 719 10.80 -9.50 -14.87
C PRO A 719 12.20 -9.50 -15.50
N THR A 720 12.28 -9.62 -16.83
CA THR A 720 13.54 -9.86 -17.55
C THR A 720 14.61 -8.83 -17.22
N SER A 721 15.84 -9.23 -16.95
CA SER A 721 17.07 -8.47 -17.25
C SER A 721 18.26 -9.42 -17.16
N THR A 722 19.42 -8.91 -17.56
CA THR A 722 20.12 -9.44 -18.72
C THR A 722 21.14 -10.55 -18.40
N ALA A 723 21.85 -11.00 -19.43
CA ALA A 723 22.81 -12.08 -19.33
C ALA A 723 24.18 -11.64 -18.78
N PRO A 724 24.85 -12.46 -17.94
CA PRO A 724 26.25 -12.28 -17.58
C PRO A 724 27.23 -12.48 -18.75
N GLN A 725 28.42 -11.89 -18.63
CA GLN A 725 29.53 -12.03 -19.58
C GLN A 725 30.29 -13.37 -19.45
N ALA A 726 30.97 -13.76 -20.55
CA ALA A 726 31.89 -14.88 -20.60
C ALA A 726 33.23 -14.61 -19.85
N PRO A 727 33.97 -15.65 -19.40
CA PRO A 727 35.05 -15.50 -18.42
C PRO A 727 36.41 -15.06 -19.02
N ALA A 728 37.15 -14.27 -18.25
CA ALA A 728 38.53 -13.86 -18.56
C ALA A 728 39.58 -14.90 -18.09
N LYS A 729 40.73 -14.93 -18.79
CA LYS A 729 41.88 -15.82 -18.51
C LYS A 729 42.71 -15.36 -17.30
N LYS A 730 43.44 -16.33 -16.71
CA LYS A 730 44.52 -16.18 -15.72
C LYS A 730 45.49 -15.01 -16.02
N ALA A 731 45.91 -14.30 -14.97
CA ALA A 731 47.24 -13.68 -14.85
C ALA A 731 47.75 -13.65 -13.38
N ALA A 732 49.07 -13.71 -13.24
CA ALA A 732 49.95 -13.89 -12.07
C ALA A 732 49.71 -13.16 -10.71
N ALA A 733 50.04 -13.89 -9.61
CA ALA A 733 50.95 -13.55 -8.45
C ALA A 733 50.74 -12.24 -7.61
N PRO A 734 51.38 -12.04 -6.42
CA PRO A 734 52.40 -12.85 -5.71
C PRO A 734 52.19 -13.07 -4.16
N GLU A 735 53.26 -13.56 -3.52
CA GLU A 735 53.73 -13.55 -2.09
C GLU A 735 52.81 -13.09 -0.93
N LYS A 736 52.70 -13.78 0.23
CA LYS A 736 53.63 -14.30 1.28
C LYS A 736 54.08 -13.31 2.37
N ALA A 737 54.15 -13.83 3.61
CA ALA A 737 54.60 -13.24 4.89
C ALA A 737 53.62 -12.24 5.57
N ALA A 738 53.43 -12.20 6.91
CA ALA A 738 53.77 -13.10 8.03
C ALA A 738 52.80 -12.77 9.21
N ALA A 739 52.11 -13.72 9.84
CA ALA A 739 52.50 -14.48 11.06
C ALA A 739 52.69 -13.66 12.37
N SER A 740 51.76 -13.82 13.33
CA SER A 740 51.91 -13.62 14.80
C SER A 740 50.50 -13.80 15.44
N GLU A 741 50.10 -14.97 15.93
CA GLU A 741 50.44 -15.63 17.21
C GLU A 741 49.46 -15.38 18.39
N ALA A 742 49.24 -16.46 19.15
CA ALA A 742 48.90 -16.56 20.58
C ALA A 742 47.43 -16.52 21.10
N LYS A 743 47.09 -17.67 21.73
CA LYS A 743 46.31 -17.90 22.98
C LYS A 743 44.77 -17.91 22.98
N ALA A 744 44.27 -19.10 23.35
CA ALA A 744 43.06 -19.36 24.12
C ALA A 744 43.46 -19.98 25.49
N PRO A 745 42.56 -20.35 26.41
CA PRO A 745 41.28 -19.76 26.87
C PRO A 745 41.42 -19.38 28.39
N PRO A 746 40.39 -19.35 29.30
CA PRO A 746 39.48 -20.45 29.69
C PRO A 746 38.01 -20.01 29.97
N ALA A 747 37.26 -20.78 30.77
CA ALA A 747 35.79 -20.85 30.78
C ALA A 747 35.07 -20.40 32.07
N GLU A 748 33.75 -20.61 32.08
CA GLU A 748 32.78 -20.68 33.21
C GLU A 748 32.27 -19.41 33.92
N LYS A 749 30.92 -19.28 33.96
CA LYS A 749 30.16 -19.32 35.23
C LYS A 749 28.66 -19.59 35.07
N LYS A 750 28.15 -20.55 35.87
CA LYS A 750 26.73 -20.77 36.22
C LYS A 750 26.37 -19.91 37.45
N PRO A 751 25.08 -19.58 37.71
CA PRO A 751 24.21 -20.42 38.55
C PRO A 751 22.74 -20.46 38.01
N ALA A 752 21.81 -21.38 38.30
CA ALA A 752 21.37 -22.10 39.51
C ALA A 752 20.72 -21.19 40.61
N ALA A 753 19.63 -21.55 41.32
CA ALA A 753 18.47 -22.41 41.05
C ALA A 753 17.40 -22.21 42.16
N ALA A 754 16.10 -22.39 41.84
CA ALA A 754 15.01 -22.73 42.80
C ALA A 754 14.58 -21.62 43.83
N PRO A 755 13.46 -21.74 44.61
CA PRO A 755 12.77 -22.98 45.00
C PRO A 755 11.25 -23.11 44.74
N SER A 756 10.87 -24.40 44.69
CA SER A 756 9.53 -25.00 44.78
C SER A 756 8.68 -24.58 45.99
N ARG A 757 7.35 -24.64 45.86
CA ARG A 757 6.44 -25.07 46.95
C ARG A 757 5.39 -26.09 46.50
N LYS A 758 5.15 -27.08 47.37
CA LYS A 758 4.16 -28.18 47.31
C LYS A 758 2.73 -27.62 47.49
N ALA A 759 1.72 -28.00 46.68
CA ALA A 759 0.95 -29.25 46.61
C ALA A 759 -0.22 -29.37 47.62
N ALA A 760 -1.43 -29.61 47.10
CA ALA A 760 -2.59 -30.11 47.87
C ALA A 760 -3.60 -30.87 46.98
N LYS A 761 -4.02 -32.07 47.42
CA LYS A 761 -5.18 -32.88 46.97
C LYS A 761 -5.98 -33.18 48.25
N PRO A 762 -7.33 -33.10 48.28
CA PRO A 762 -8.22 -34.26 48.01
C PRO A 762 -9.59 -33.82 47.39
N LYS A 763 -10.66 -34.59 47.17
CA LYS A 763 -11.01 -36.04 47.00
C LYS A 763 -12.32 -36.08 46.15
N PRO A 764 -12.70 -37.18 45.47
CA PRO A 764 -13.87 -37.21 44.58
C PRO A 764 -15.20 -37.41 45.33
N LYS A 765 -16.32 -37.04 44.70
CA LYS A 765 -17.69 -37.45 45.11
C LYS A 765 -18.55 -37.89 43.93
N LYS A 766 -19.53 -38.75 44.27
CA LYS A 766 -20.29 -39.63 43.37
C LYS A 766 -21.38 -38.94 42.55
N ALA A 767 -21.72 -39.63 41.47
CA ALA A 767 -22.90 -39.49 40.61
C ALA A 767 -24.25 -39.27 41.35
N LYS A 768 -25.19 -38.64 40.63
CA LYS A 768 -26.63 -38.90 40.79
C LYS A 768 -27.41 -38.60 39.49
N THR A 769 -27.93 -39.66 38.86
CA THR A 769 -29.01 -39.60 37.85
C THR A 769 -30.36 -39.54 38.59
N PRO A 770 -31.39 -38.85 38.05
CA PRO A 770 -32.56 -39.53 37.47
C PRO A 770 -32.90 -39.00 36.05
N ALA A 771 -33.35 -39.83 35.11
CA ALA A 771 -34.77 -40.17 34.82
C ALA A 771 -35.64 -38.92 34.53
N LYS A 772 -36.13 -38.63 33.31
CA LYS A 772 -36.88 -39.40 32.28
C LYS A 772 -38.41 -39.37 32.49
N THR A 773 -39.04 -38.40 31.83
CA THR A 773 -40.43 -38.36 31.29
C THR A 773 -40.44 -37.18 30.30
N GLU A 774 -40.77 -37.26 29.00
CA GLU A 774 -41.75 -38.06 28.25
C GLU A 774 -43.20 -37.62 28.50
N ALA A 775 -43.70 -36.64 27.73
CA ALA A 775 -45.07 -36.58 27.19
C ALA A 775 -45.32 -35.32 26.32
N SER A 776 -45.83 -35.59 25.14
CA SER A 776 -46.39 -34.72 24.09
C SER A 776 -47.16 -33.46 24.49
N ARG A 777 -46.92 -32.37 23.76
CA ARG A 777 -47.94 -31.73 22.91
C ARG A 777 -47.30 -30.98 21.74
#